data_AF-A0A7S0PTZ7-F1
#
_entry.id   AF-A0A7S0PTZ7-F1
#
_cell.length_a   1.000
_cell.length_b   1.000
_cell.length_c   1.000
_cell.angle_alpha   90.00
_cell.angle_beta   90.00
_cell.angle_gamma   90.00
#
_symmetry.space_group_name_H-M   'P 1'
#
loop_
_entity.id
_entity.type
_entity.pdbx_description
1 polymer ?
#
loop_
_entity_poly.entity_id
_entity_poly.type
_entity_poly.pdbx_seq_one_letter_code
_entity_poly.pdbx_strand_id
1 'polypeptide(L)'
;MESRIAIALIAVALLCGAAPAVAQTKTQITVVGDWAKHTPSSVAANSLCSSGYFFDPAGLECNQCPAGSSVDGFGCACPANTRWVAGTGVAPYGACTACETNTTLSWDNSTCMACDASNGATLNAAETECECLTNLGADDLTKVLVEFDESGARYAAGKRCVACPSPDGTAAGARDVDRNGFCISCDRIRKKDGTGWIQMTYDAATKTCSCPSGSDYDCFDLAAKKSSLTAAYSTVTFDSTANTLVYSDMGASIQSATVISDWFANNLIEQAHLCNNYGNTTACNAVANACVLAMYSSSHAACKLYAGMRDKRTASQYHQTDASTKVNPKLDWSETLPWLYYSTGDYASRADVGLTMSFSVPAENEYDTVSNLVFVLSVSTLSGEWLGFRPVGKLLQLCGGREDDLQAWSRFGTNYFNDCSLPVADALDAARGMGISTAGETLFFDLYLQDLGGLAPTANAWPERLYPVPIKVSNIAENSNAAADDDTFVRRFFVIDETAGVASGTKKAVTYMKNIKFTITARSDEKSKIYPPAVSITYASRDPSFAYTVEDGVGFQCVYTVDDSFWTTWDNVFITAMVFSGAYWAYGMMRVSRRRITRDADSSLMMYAVGTGAACVAGGLAVVLIFGGLYWFLFFKAQQEVYTVVPMDSDSRVKMFKEVLDAAVGLAAVGMAYTIAWQCNYDIFFLDWEKPRATTTPQGHMMNAPVSAWRKMFIANEWNELQTERLTSRAFTLTLMLLFLLGLDWQNMCVIEPTLATDDPKPYQVQSMLLRFALAAILMCVIVLCQVVYKFVWHHNYVEHPIQQFVDLLTMANMSIILLDDECSGYYLHGRSLMTFSDTSMQELMAQMRREEEMQVSARGLVPSAARAELAENQVFELYITKELRMAYESKLLRRIQESAAMQGGGMMGAAGALASRGGRPRGGGMAGSMGRNEYGRGGGWGGQG
;
A
#
# COMPACT_ATOMS: atom_id res chain seq x y z
N MET A 1 -23.30 34.57 13.77
CA MET A 1 -22.48 33.34 13.86
C MET A 1 -23.15 32.13 13.21
N GLU A 2 -24.45 32.15 12.94
CA GLU A 2 -25.20 31.03 12.34
C GLU A 2 -25.07 30.88 10.81
N SER A 3 -24.56 31.92 10.12
CA SER A 3 -24.45 31.89 8.65
C SER A 3 -23.25 31.09 8.12
N ARG A 4 -22.18 30.87 8.91
CA ARG A 4 -20.96 30.21 8.41
C ARG A 4 -20.98 28.68 8.47
N ILE A 5 -21.80 28.09 9.34
CA ILE A 5 -21.95 26.63 9.46
C ILE A 5 -22.97 26.10 8.43
N ALA A 6 -24.01 26.88 8.13
CA ALA A 6 -24.94 26.56 7.05
C ALA A 6 -24.29 26.61 5.67
N ILE A 7 -23.33 27.52 5.44
CA ILE A 7 -22.59 27.60 4.17
C ILE A 7 -21.67 26.39 3.99
N ALA A 8 -21.09 25.83 5.07
CA ALA A 8 -20.28 24.62 4.99
C ALA A 8 -21.12 23.35 4.69
N LEU A 9 -22.33 23.24 5.23
CA LEU A 9 -23.24 22.12 4.97
C LEU A 9 -23.95 22.21 3.61
N ILE A 10 -24.25 23.42 3.13
CA ILE A 10 -24.80 23.65 1.79
C ILE A 10 -23.72 23.48 0.71
N ALA A 11 -22.45 23.78 1.00
CA ALA A 11 -21.33 23.48 0.10
C ALA A 11 -21.16 21.97 -0.14
N VAL A 12 -21.40 21.13 0.87
CA VAL A 12 -21.36 19.65 0.72
C VAL A 12 -22.51 19.13 -0.14
N ALA A 13 -23.69 19.77 -0.11
CA ALA A 13 -24.83 19.40 -0.96
C ALA A 13 -24.73 19.92 -2.41
N LEU A 14 -23.98 21.00 -2.65
CA LEU A 14 -23.76 21.57 -3.99
C LEU A 14 -22.58 20.95 -4.75
N LEU A 15 -21.74 20.15 -4.09
CA LEU A 15 -20.61 19.43 -4.72
C LEU A 15 -21.02 18.12 -5.42
N CYS A 16 -22.28 17.68 -5.29
CA CYS A 16 -22.82 16.47 -5.94
C CYS A 16 -23.15 16.64 -7.44
N GLY A 17 -22.63 17.68 -8.11
CA GLY A 17 -23.08 18.11 -9.43
C GLY A 17 -21.96 18.35 -10.45
N ALA A 18 -20.93 17.51 -10.52
CA ALA A 18 -20.03 17.49 -11.66
C ALA A 18 -19.31 16.14 -11.75
N ALA A 19 -19.73 15.30 -12.71
CA ALA A 19 -18.89 14.21 -13.20
C ALA A 19 -17.86 14.82 -14.16
N PRO A 20 -16.55 14.81 -13.87
CA PRO A 20 -15.57 15.08 -14.90
C PRO A 20 -15.54 13.86 -15.83
N ALA A 21 -15.84 14.11 -17.10
CA ALA A 21 -15.62 13.15 -18.17
C ALA A 21 -14.17 12.66 -18.14
N VAL A 22 -13.99 11.36 -18.37
CA VAL A 22 -12.67 10.74 -18.59
C VAL A 22 -12.09 11.31 -19.88
N ALA A 23 -11.36 12.42 -19.77
CA ALA A 23 -10.59 12.97 -20.87
C ALA A 23 -9.24 12.23 -20.92
N GLN A 24 -9.09 11.38 -21.94
CA GLN A 24 -7.81 10.79 -22.31
C GLN A 24 -6.84 11.90 -22.74
N THR A 25 -5.91 12.29 -21.87
CA THR A 25 -4.80 13.15 -22.26
C THR A 25 -3.85 12.35 -23.14
N LYS A 26 -3.81 12.75 -24.42
CA LYS A 26 -2.97 12.22 -25.50
C LYS A 26 -1.48 12.58 -25.25
N THR A 27 -0.82 11.96 -24.28
CA THR A 27 0.65 11.89 -24.28
C THR A 27 1.04 10.66 -25.10
N GLN A 28 0.93 10.75 -26.43
CA GLN A 28 1.41 9.69 -27.32
C GLN A 28 2.94 9.62 -27.21
N ILE A 29 3.43 8.75 -26.33
CA ILE A 29 4.82 8.29 -26.37
C ILE A 29 5.00 7.58 -27.71
N THR A 30 5.93 8.07 -28.52
CA THR A 30 6.40 7.33 -29.69
C THR A 30 7.18 6.12 -29.19
N VAL A 31 6.59 4.94 -29.34
CA VAL A 31 7.27 3.67 -29.06
C VAL A 31 8.52 3.61 -29.95
N VAL A 32 9.70 3.41 -29.35
CA VAL A 32 10.97 3.31 -30.07
C VAL A 32 11.32 1.82 -30.19
N GLY A 33 11.19 1.26 -31.39
CA GLY A 33 11.47 -0.15 -31.72
C GLY A 33 10.35 -0.86 -32.48
N ASP A 34 10.66 -1.97 -33.14
CA ASP A 34 9.65 -2.82 -33.79
C ASP A 34 9.09 -3.83 -32.78
N TRP A 35 8.03 -3.41 -32.09
CA TRP A 35 7.34 -4.22 -31.07
C TRP A 35 6.10 -4.95 -31.59
N ALA A 36 5.84 -4.87 -32.90
CA ALA A 36 4.65 -5.47 -33.52
C ALA A 36 4.83 -6.97 -33.82
N LYS A 37 6.07 -7.49 -33.73
CA LYS A 37 6.43 -8.89 -34.00
C LYS A 37 6.65 -9.65 -32.69
N HIS A 38 6.37 -10.96 -32.70
CA HIS A 38 6.66 -11.86 -31.57
C HIS A 38 8.16 -11.97 -31.23
N THR A 39 9.03 -11.51 -32.13
CA THR A 39 10.46 -11.29 -31.91
C THR A 39 10.77 -9.81 -32.19
N PRO A 40 10.95 -8.99 -31.14
CA PRO A 40 11.42 -7.62 -31.28
C PRO A 40 12.80 -7.62 -31.94
N SER A 41 13.01 -6.69 -32.86
CA SER A 41 14.31 -6.42 -33.47
C SER A 41 14.88 -5.11 -32.93
N SER A 42 16.20 -5.00 -32.84
CA SER A 42 16.87 -3.78 -32.40
C SER A 42 16.49 -2.56 -33.24
N VAL A 43 16.43 -1.40 -32.57
CA VAL A 43 16.19 -0.12 -33.22
C VAL A 43 17.38 0.22 -34.12
N ALA A 44 17.12 0.68 -35.34
CA ALA A 44 18.17 1.22 -36.18
C ALA A 44 18.76 2.49 -35.52
N ALA A 45 19.98 2.41 -35.02
CA ALA A 45 20.61 3.50 -34.27
C ALA A 45 20.66 4.85 -35.02
N ASN A 46 20.74 4.80 -36.36
CA ASN A 46 20.77 5.97 -37.24
C ASN A 46 19.44 6.74 -37.32
N SER A 47 18.34 6.22 -36.78
CA SER A 47 17.04 6.91 -36.82
C SER A 47 16.77 7.81 -35.61
N LEU A 48 17.62 7.77 -34.57
CA LEU A 48 17.40 8.47 -33.30
C LEU A 48 18.17 9.80 -33.18
N CYS A 49 19.24 9.97 -33.95
CA CYS A 49 20.12 11.14 -33.90
C CYS A 49 20.31 11.77 -35.28
N SER A 50 20.72 13.04 -35.31
CA SER A 50 21.13 13.70 -36.55
C SER A 50 22.38 13.06 -37.16
N SER A 51 22.54 13.17 -38.48
CA SER A 51 23.71 12.66 -39.21
C SER A 51 25.05 13.05 -38.54
N GLY A 52 25.93 12.07 -38.34
CA GLY A 52 27.23 12.24 -37.67
C GLY A 52 27.22 12.07 -36.14
N TYR A 53 26.05 11.84 -35.55
CA TYR A 53 25.87 11.52 -34.13
C TYR A 53 25.30 10.11 -33.98
N PHE A 54 25.79 9.38 -32.99
CA PHE A 54 25.25 8.08 -32.59
C PHE A 54 24.45 8.23 -31.30
N PHE A 55 23.39 7.44 -31.15
CA PHE A 55 22.65 7.39 -29.90
C PHE A 55 23.40 6.50 -28.91
N ASP A 56 23.66 6.98 -27.70
CA ASP A 56 24.13 6.16 -26.60
C ASP A 56 22.94 5.70 -25.74
N PRO A 57 22.52 4.42 -25.79
CA PRO A 57 21.42 3.89 -24.97
C PRO A 57 21.76 3.84 -23.48
N ALA A 58 23.05 3.94 -23.16
CA ALA A 58 23.50 4.13 -21.81
C ALA A 58 23.13 5.57 -21.39
N GLY A 59 23.85 6.60 -21.84
CA GLY A 59 23.64 7.99 -21.42
C GLY A 59 22.32 8.66 -21.85
N LEU A 60 21.53 8.03 -22.72
CA LEU A 60 20.32 8.58 -23.33
C LEU A 60 20.56 9.92 -24.04
N GLU A 61 21.67 10.02 -24.76
CA GLU A 61 22.03 11.21 -25.52
C GLU A 61 22.67 10.87 -26.86
N CYS A 62 22.67 11.85 -27.77
CA CYS A 62 23.32 11.74 -29.06
C CYS A 62 24.75 12.26 -28.96
N ASN A 63 25.72 11.37 -29.09
CA ASN A 63 27.15 11.71 -29.00
C ASN A 63 27.74 11.87 -30.40
N GLN A 64 28.62 12.85 -30.55
CA GLN A 64 29.30 13.10 -31.83
C GLN A 64 30.46 12.12 -32.00
N CYS A 65 30.56 11.50 -33.17
CA CYS A 65 31.72 10.68 -33.50
C CYS A 65 33.00 11.55 -33.66
N PRO A 66 34.17 11.09 -33.18
CA PRO A 66 35.44 11.80 -33.36
C PRO A 66 35.74 12.13 -34.83
N ALA A 67 36.50 13.21 -35.06
CA ALA A 67 36.85 13.64 -36.41
C ALA A 67 37.53 12.51 -37.21
N GLY A 68 36.96 12.18 -38.37
CA GLY A 68 37.44 11.09 -39.23
C GLY A 68 36.80 9.72 -38.98
N SER A 69 35.81 9.61 -38.08
CA SER A 69 34.98 8.40 -37.89
C SER A 69 33.54 8.59 -38.41
N SER A 70 32.85 7.50 -38.74
CA SER A 70 31.44 7.46 -39.12
C SER A 70 30.60 6.71 -38.10
N VAL A 71 29.32 7.07 -37.98
CA VAL A 71 28.37 6.36 -37.11
C VAL A 71 28.17 4.93 -37.62
N ASP A 72 28.29 3.96 -36.73
CA ASP A 72 27.98 2.55 -36.99
C ASP A 72 27.19 1.98 -35.80
N GLY A 73 25.90 1.73 -36.01
CA GLY A 73 25.00 1.35 -34.92
C GLY A 73 25.01 2.37 -33.77
N PHE A 74 25.10 1.88 -32.54
CA PHE A 74 25.15 2.68 -31.31
C PHE A 74 26.59 3.12 -30.94
N GLY A 75 27.47 3.26 -31.93
CA GLY A 75 28.86 3.68 -31.72
C GLY A 75 29.46 4.31 -32.97
N CYS A 76 30.79 4.45 -32.96
CA CYS A 76 31.55 5.01 -34.07
C CYS A 76 32.48 3.95 -34.67
N ALA A 77 32.50 3.85 -35.99
CA ALA A 77 33.47 3.07 -36.75
C ALA A 77 34.42 4.00 -37.51
N CYS A 78 35.67 3.59 -37.64
CA CYS A 78 36.62 4.26 -38.51
C CYS A 78 36.34 3.89 -39.98
N PRO A 79 36.52 4.81 -40.96
CA PRO A 79 36.40 4.52 -42.38
C PRO A 79 37.33 3.40 -42.83
N ALA A 80 37.03 2.79 -43.97
CA ALA A 80 37.85 1.74 -44.56
C ALA A 80 39.33 2.17 -44.65
N ASN A 81 40.24 1.24 -44.30
CA ASN A 81 41.69 1.44 -44.27
C ASN A 81 42.20 2.52 -43.29
N THR A 82 41.49 2.73 -42.17
CA THR A 82 41.93 3.63 -41.09
C THR A 82 41.87 2.93 -39.73
N ARG A 83 42.86 3.14 -38.87
CA ARG A 83 42.99 2.45 -37.57
C ARG A 83 42.48 3.29 -36.41
N TRP A 84 41.95 2.61 -35.40
CA TRP A 84 41.68 3.21 -34.09
C TRP A 84 42.97 3.32 -33.29
N VAL A 85 43.37 4.54 -32.92
CA VAL A 85 44.43 4.76 -31.94
C VAL A 85 43.77 4.87 -30.58
N ALA A 86 44.02 3.96 -29.63
CA ALA A 86 43.43 4.02 -28.30
C ALA A 86 43.83 5.32 -27.58
N GLY A 87 42.87 6.04 -27.01
CA GLY A 87 43.15 7.19 -26.16
C GLY A 87 43.80 6.77 -24.84
N THR A 88 44.63 7.65 -24.28
CA THR A 88 45.29 7.40 -22.99
C THR A 88 44.29 7.55 -21.85
N GLY A 89 43.68 6.44 -21.39
CA GLY A 89 43.05 6.23 -20.07
C GLY A 89 41.89 7.15 -19.62
N VAL A 90 41.71 8.30 -20.25
CA VAL A 90 40.83 9.41 -19.86
C VAL A 90 39.82 9.73 -20.98
N ALA A 91 40.08 9.26 -22.20
CA ALA A 91 39.16 9.30 -23.33
C ALA A 91 39.21 7.93 -24.05
N PRO A 92 38.14 7.14 -24.08
CA PRO A 92 38.12 5.82 -24.72
C PRO A 92 38.08 5.92 -26.25
N TYR A 93 37.60 7.05 -26.79
CA TYR A 93 37.63 7.32 -28.22
C TYR A 93 38.92 8.08 -28.59
N GLY A 94 39.88 7.42 -29.23
CA GLY A 94 40.95 8.14 -29.91
C GLY A 94 40.66 8.45 -31.38
N ALA A 95 41.64 9.00 -32.10
CA ALA A 95 41.44 9.46 -33.48
C ALA A 95 41.63 8.32 -34.50
N CYS A 96 40.81 8.32 -35.56
CA CYS A 96 41.05 7.45 -36.71
C CYS A 96 42.25 7.96 -37.50
N THR A 97 43.26 7.12 -37.69
CA THR A 97 44.45 7.45 -38.49
C THR A 97 44.45 6.60 -39.76
N ALA A 98 44.49 7.22 -40.94
CA ALA A 98 44.56 6.50 -42.20
C ALA A 98 45.90 5.78 -42.37
N CYS A 99 45.85 4.60 -42.97
CA CYS A 99 47.05 3.87 -43.37
C CYS A 99 47.74 4.56 -44.56
N GLU A 100 49.07 4.57 -44.57
CA GLU A 100 49.88 5.18 -45.63
C GLU A 100 49.73 4.43 -46.97
N THR A 101 50.10 5.05 -48.08
CA THR A 101 50.03 4.45 -49.43
C THR A 101 50.74 3.09 -49.48
N ASN A 102 50.12 2.08 -50.11
CA ASN A 102 50.53 0.67 -50.14
C ASN A 102 50.46 -0.09 -48.79
N THR A 103 49.79 0.46 -47.79
CA THR A 103 49.51 -0.25 -46.53
C THR A 103 48.01 -0.43 -46.31
N THR A 104 47.65 -1.57 -45.73
CA THR A 104 46.29 -1.99 -45.41
C THR A 104 46.16 -2.20 -43.91
N LEU A 105 44.96 -1.98 -43.39
CA LEU A 105 44.66 -2.15 -41.97
C LEU A 105 44.79 -3.63 -41.56
N SER A 106 45.43 -3.93 -40.43
CA SER A 106 45.48 -5.27 -39.85
C SER A 106 44.06 -5.72 -39.45
N TRP A 107 43.76 -7.03 -39.45
CA TRP A 107 42.39 -7.51 -39.20
C TRP A 107 41.86 -7.17 -37.80
N ASP A 108 42.73 -6.92 -36.83
CA ASP A 108 42.37 -6.43 -35.50
C ASP A 108 42.26 -4.89 -35.42
N ASN A 109 42.28 -4.21 -36.56
CA ASN A 109 42.17 -2.77 -36.72
C ASN A 109 43.20 -1.94 -35.94
N SER A 110 44.33 -2.54 -35.51
CA SER A 110 45.30 -1.92 -34.61
C SER A 110 46.52 -1.29 -35.31
N THR A 111 46.91 -1.79 -36.50
CA THR A 111 48.12 -1.33 -37.22
C THR A 111 47.96 -1.36 -38.73
N CYS A 112 48.76 -0.56 -39.42
CA CYS A 112 48.82 -0.58 -40.89
C CYS A 112 49.99 -1.46 -41.35
N MET A 113 49.75 -2.34 -42.32
CA MET A 113 50.70 -3.31 -42.84
C MET A 113 50.77 -3.24 -44.37
N ALA A 114 51.98 -3.27 -44.94
CA ALA A 114 52.15 -3.33 -46.40
C ALA A 114 51.65 -4.67 -46.98
N CYS A 115 51.39 -4.74 -48.29
CA CYS A 115 51.26 -6.04 -48.98
C CYS A 115 52.64 -6.51 -49.44
N ASP A 116 53.08 -7.67 -48.94
CA ASP A 116 54.37 -8.26 -49.30
C ASP A 116 54.31 -8.92 -50.68
N ALA A 117 54.56 -8.11 -51.71
CA ALA A 117 54.58 -8.55 -53.10
C ALA A 117 55.62 -9.66 -53.37
N SER A 118 56.68 -9.75 -52.57
CA SER A 118 57.70 -10.80 -52.73
C SER A 118 57.19 -12.18 -52.32
N ASN A 119 56.15 -12.23 -51.48
CA ASN A 119 55.45 -13.43 -51.04
C ASN A 119 54.02 -13.51 -51.59
N GLY A 120 53.78 -12.93 -52.77
CA GLY A 120 52.56 -13.13 -53.56
C GLY A 120 51.31 -12.40 -53.07
N ALA A 121 51.43 -11.45 -52.12
CA ALA A 121 50.33 -10.59 -51.71
C ALA A 121 50.32 -9.30 -52.53
N THR A 122 49.18 -8.98 -53.15
CA THR A 122 48.98 -7.76 -53.93
C THR A 122 47.85 -6.93 -53.37
N LEU A 123 47.92 -5.60 -53.48
CA LEU A 123 46.84 -4.73 -53.05
C LEU A 123 45.62 -4.91 -53.97
N ASN A 124 44.43 -5.05 -53.39
CA ASN A 124 43.20 -5.18 -54.17
C ASN A 124 42.88 -3.89 -54.95
N ALA A 125 42.04 -3.99 -55.98
CA ALA A 125 41.67 -2.84 -56.82
C ALA A 125 40.95 -1.70 -56.08
N ALA A 126 40.43 -1.96 -54.87
CA ALA A 126 39.78 -0.98 -54.00
C ALA A 126 40.75 -0.32 -53.00
N GLU A 127 42.04 -0.70 -52.98
CA GLU A 127 43.06 -0.24 -52.03
C GLU A 127 42.70 -0.42 -50.55
N THR A 128 41.85 -1.40 -50.26
CA THR A 128 41.27 -1.64 -48.92
C THR A 128 41.89 -2.85 -48.20
N GLU A 129 42.41 -3.83 -48.93
CA GLU A 129 42.91 -5.09 -48.39
C GLU A 129 43.95 -5.71 -49.36
N CYS A 130 44.84 -6.58 -48.88
CA CYS A 130 45.70 -7.39 -49.75
C CYS A 130 44.97 -8.67 -50.20
N GLU A 131 45.23 -9.13 -51.41
CA GLU A 131 44.68 -10.35 -51.99
C GLU A 131 45.79 -11.28 -52.52
N CYS A 132 45.50 -12.59 -52.52
CA CYS A 132 46.38 -13.62 -53.03
C CYS A 132 45.94 -14.01 -54.44
N LEU A 133 46.60 -13.48 -55.46
CA LEU A 133 46.25 -13.75 -56.85
C LEU A 133 47.08 -14.90 -57.45
N THR A 134 46.44 -15.67 -58.32
CA THR A 134 47.10 -16.60 -59.23
C THR A 134 47.83 -15.82 -60.34
N ASN A 135 48.77 -16.47 -61.04
CA ASN A 135 49.48 -15.87 -62.19
C ASN A 135 48.54 -15.45 -63.36
N LEU A 136 47.26 -15.80 -63.31
CA LEU A 136 46.22 -15.43 -64.27
C LEU A 136 45.34 -14.27 -63.80
N GLY A 137 45.64 -13.67 -62.64
CA GLY A 137 44.88 -12.53 -62.07
C GLY A 137 43.56 -12.92 -61.40
N ALA A 138 43.32 -14.21 -61.13
CA ALA A 138 42.17 -14.70 -60.37
C ALA A 138 42.55 -15.07 -58.93
N ASP A 139 41.61 -14.98 -57.99
CA ASP A 139 41.81 -15.29 -56.56
C ASP A 139 42.30 -16.74 -56.34
N ASP A 140 43.40 -16.91 -55.60
CA ASP A 140 44.03 -18.21 -55.33
C ASP A 140 43.41 -18.85 -54.08
N LEU A 141 42.43 -19.71 -54.28
CA LEU A 141 41.71 -20.43 -53.20
C LEU A 141 42.61 -21.41 -52.40
N THR A 142 43.87 -21.60 -52.79
CA THR A 142 44.82 -22.48 -52.11
C THR A 142 45.78 -21.75 -51.17
N LYS A 143 45.73 -20.41 -51.14
CA LYS A 143 46.58 -19.56 -50.32
C LYS A 143 45.76 -18.64 -49.45
N VAL A 144 46.24 -18.38 -48.25
CA VAL A 144 45.68 -17.40 -47.32
C VAL A 144 46.64 -16.25 -47.14
N LEU A 145 46.09 -15.05 -47.07
CA LEU A 145 46.83 -13.88 -46.61
C LEU A 145 47.10 -14.03 -45.12
N VAL A 146 48.31 -13.78 -44.61
CA VAL A 146 48.62 -13.88 -43.17
C VAL A 146 49.42 -12.67 -42.68
N GLU A 147 49.12 -12.24 -41.45
CA GLU A 147 49.72 -11.06 -40.81
C GLU A 147 50.81 -11.42 -39.77
N PHE A 148 50.76 -12.64 -39.24
CA PHE A 148 51.62 -13.10 -38.15
C PHE A 148 52.49 -14.29 -38.57
N ASP A 149 53.69 -14.36 -37.99
CA ASP A 149 54.58 -15.50 -38.08
C ASP A 149 54.21 -16.62 -37.10
N GLU A 150 54.91 -17.75 -37.20
CA GLU A 150 54.71 -18.93 -36.35
C GLU A 150 54.98 -18.67 -34.85
N SER A 151 55.64 -17.56 -34.51
CA SER A 151 55.88 -17.12 -33.13
C SER A 151 54.85 -16.11 -32.61
N GLY A 152 53.84 -15.78 -33.42
CA GLY A 152 52.79 -14.81 -33.09
C GLY A 152 53.23 -13.35 -33.25
N ALA A 153 54.39 -13.09 -33.85
CA ALA A 153 54.87 -11.74 -34.15
C ALA A 153 54.41 -11.30 -35.54
N ARG A 154 54.09 -10.01 -35.72
CA ARG A 154 53.69 -9.48 -37.03
C ARG A 154 54.85 -9.50 -38.02
N TYR A 155 54.55 -9.81 -39.28
CA TYR A 155 55.56 -9.76 -40.33
C TYR A 155 56.01 -8.34 -40.63
N ALA A 156 57.32 -8.09 -40.49
CA ALA A 156 57.92 -6.78 -40.70
C ALA A 156 57.81 -6.24 -42.14
N ALA A 157 57.70 -7.15 -43.13
CA ALA A 157 57.60 -6.81 -44.54
C ALA A 157 56.14 -6.59 -45.03
N GLY A 158 55.14 -6.85 -44.18
CA GLY A 158 53.72 -6.76 -44.54
C GLY A 158 52.99 -8.11 -44.63
N LYS A 159 51.69 -8.04 -44.95
CA LYS A 159 50.82 -9.20 -45.15
C LYS A 159 51.31 -10.03 -46.32
N ARG A 160 51.43 -11.34 -46.15
CA ARG A 160 51.98 -12.26 -47.18
C ARG A 160 51.03 -13.40 -47.50
N CYS A 161 51.13 -14.01 -48.67
CA CYS A 161 50.32 -15.16 -49.04
C CYS A 161 51.03 -16.47 -48.71
N VAL A 162 50.43 -17.28 -47.86
CA VAL A 162 50.94 -18.59 -47.44
C VAL A 162 49.98 -19.68 -47.91
N ALA A 163 50.52 -20.77 -48.44
CA ALA A 163 49.72 -21.91 -48.88
C ALA A 163 49.04 -22.59 -47.70
N CYS A 164 47.77 -22.97 -47.86
CA CYS A 164 47.05 -23.66 -46.82
C CYS A 164 47.63 -25.07 -46.58
N PRO A 165 48.06 -25.38 -45.35
CA PRO A 165 48.66 -26.68 -45.04
C PRO A 165 47.64 -27.81 -45.25
N SER A 166 48.10 -28.89 -45.90
CA SER A 166 47.35 -30.13 -46.05
C SER A 166 47.45 -30.95 -44.76
N PRO A 167 46.35 -31.52 -44.23
CA PRO A 167 46.41 -32.42 -43.08
C PRO A 167 47.28 -33.67 -43.32
N ASP A 168 47.39 -34.12 -44.58
CA ASP A 168 48.01 -35.41 -44.95
C ASP A 168 49.16 -35.25 -45.98
N GLY A 169 49.49 -34.02 -46.37
CA GLY A 169 50.55 -33.72 -47.35
C GLY A 169 50.20 -34.02 -48.82
N THR A 170 48.98 -34.46 -49.14
CA THR A 170 48.60 -34.94 -50.48
C THR A 170 47.63 -34.06 -51.27
N ALA A 171 47.04 -33.02 -50.67
CA ALA A 171 46.24 -32.01 -51.38
C ALA A 171 46.26 -30.64 -50.65
N ALA A 172 46.39 -29.53 -51.38
CA ALA A 172 46.38 -28.18 -50.79
C ALA A 172 45.09 -27.93 -49.98
N GLY A 173 45.22 -27.41 -48.75
CA GLY A 173 44.05 -27.04 -47.94
C GLY A 173 43.22 -25.94 -48.62
N ALA A 174 41.93 -25.87 -48.31
CA ALA A 174 41.05 -24.85 -48.89
C ALA A 174 41.05 -23.59 -48.02
N ARG A 175 41.14 -22.41 -48.64
CA ARG A 175 40.88 -21.11 -47.99
C ARG A 175 39.41 -20.99 -47.58
N ASP A 176 39.16 -20.44 -46.41
CA ASP A 176 37.83 -20.00 -45.99
C ASP A 176 37.45 -18.74 -46.79
N VAL A 177 36.40 -18.83 -47.61
CA VAL A 177 35.96 -17.73 -48.48
C VAL A 177 35.22 -16.62 -47.73
N ASP A 178 34.75 -16.91 -46.52
CA ASP A 178 34.01 -15.96 -45.69
C ASP A 178 34.92 -15.28 -44.63
N ARG A 179 36.11 -15.84 -44.35
CA ARG A 179 37.08 -15.32 -43.37
C ARG A 179 38.50 -15.20 -43.93
N ASN A 180 38.96 -13.97 -44.13
CA ASN A 180 40.33 -13.69 -44.57
C ASN A 180 41.37 -14.24 -43.58
N GLY A 181 42.38 -14.93 -44.12
CA GLY A 181 43.49 -15.46 -43.32
C GLY A 181 43.32 -16.83 -42.70
N PHE A 182 42.15 -17.43 -42.89
CA PHE A 182 41.86 -18.72 -42.34
C PHE A 182 41.90 -19.77 -43.44
N CYS A 183 42.72 -20.79 -43.23
CA CYS A 183 42.55 -22.05 -43.93
C CYS A 183 41.44 -22.82 -43.23
N ILE A 184 40.62 -23.52 -44.00
CA ILE A 184 39.68 -24.48 -43.46
C ILE A 184 40.52 -25.62 -42.86
N SER A 185 40.71 -25.54 -41.55
CA SER A 185 41.43 -26.49 -40.72
C SER A 185 40.47 -26.94 -39.63
N CYS A 186 40.17 -28.23 -39.59
CA CYS A 186 39.38 -28.79 -38.49
C CYS A 186 40.31 -29.08 -37.31
N ASP A 187 39.98 -28.59 -36.11
CA ASP A 187 40.87 -28.60 -34.95
C ASP A 187 41.34 -30.00 -34.52
N ARG A 188 42.51 -30.05 -33.88
CA ARG A 188 42.97 -31.24 -33.14
C ARG A 188 42.44 -31.20 -31.72
N ILE A 189 41.65 -32.20 -31.36
CA ILE A 189 41.03 -32.34 -30.05
C ILE A 189 41.83 -33.34 -29.21
N ARG A 190 42.00 -33.05 -27.92
CA ARG A 190 42.75 -33.92 -27.01
C ARG A 190 41.88 -35.10 -26.63
N LYS A 191 42.47 -36.29 -26.58
CA LYS A 191 41.78 -37.47 -26.01
C LYS A 191 41.53 -37.26 -24.52
N LYS A 192 40.37 -37.69 -24.00
CA LYS A 192 40.01 -37.63 -22.57
C LYS A 192 41.01 -38.35 -21.66
N ASP A 193 41.71 -39.36 -22.18
CA ASP A 193 42.78 -40.08 -21.48
C ASP A 193 44.11 -39.32 -21.42
N GLY A 194 44.21 -38.15 -22.08
CA GLY A 194 45.39 -37.30 -22.11
C GLY A 194 46.54 -37.79 -22.99
N THR A 195 46.37 -38.91 -23.71
CA THR A 195 47.47 -39.62 -24.39
C THR A 195 47.76 -39.16 -25.83
N GLY A 196 47.04 -38.16 -26.35
CA GLY A 196 47.33 -37.62 -27.67
C GLY A 196 46.27 -36.68 -28.21
N TRP A 197 46.44 -36.31 -29.47
CA TRP A 197 45.59 -35.38 -30.22
C TRP A 197 44.96 -36.10 -31.42
N ILE A 198 43.71 -35.81 -31.74
CA ILE A 198 43.00 -36.36 -32.90
C ILE A 198 42.43 -35.22 -33.74
N GLN A 199 42.56 -35.31 -35.07
CA GLN A 199 42.05 -34.31 -36.00
C GLN A 199 40.53 -34.46 -36.18
N MET A 200 39.77 -33.38 -36.05
CA MET A 200 38.36 -33.33 -36.45
C MET A 200 38.22 -33.50 -37.98
N THR A 201 37.11 -34.09 -38.43
CA THR A 201 36.90 -34.42 -39.85
C THR A 201 36.05 -33.33 -40.53
N TYR A 202 36.55 -32.77 -41.63
CA TYR A 202 35.80 -31.81 -42.45
C TYR A 202 34.76 -32.53 -43.29
N ASP A 203 33.49 -32.18 -43.12
CA ASP A 203 32.41 -32.66 -43.99
C ASP A 203 32.24 -31.70 -45.18
N ALA A 204 32.57 -32.18 -46.37
CA ALA A 204 32.50 -31.40 -47.61
C ALA A 204 31.06 -31.11 -48.07
N ALA A 205 30.04 -31.83 -47.59
CA ALA A 205 28.64 -31.62 -47.96
C ALA A 205 27.96 -30.58 -47.06
N THR A 206 28.26 -30.56 -45.76
CA THR A 206 27.67 -29.62 -44.77
C THR A 206 28.54 -28.41 -44.47
N LYS A 207 29.79 -28.39 -44.93
CA LYS A 207 30.78 -27.32 -44.68
C LYS A 207 31.04 -27.07 -43.18
N THR A 208 31.00 -28.12 -42.35
CA THR A 208 31.27 -28.04 -40.91
C THR A 208 32.31 -29.08 -40.48
N CYS A 209 33.08 -28.77 -39.44
CA CYS A 209 33.98 -29.74 -38.81
C CYS A 209 33.20 -30.58 -37.82
N SER A 210 33.20 -31.90 -38.02
CA SER A 210 32.49 -32.85 -37.15
C SER A 210 33.47 -33.54 -36.19
N CYS A 211 33.04 -33.71 -34.95
CA CYS A 211 33.79 -34.54 -33.99
C CYS A 211 33.76 -36.00 -34.48
N PRO A 212 34.90 -36.72 -34.44
CA PRO A 212 34.93 -38.15 -34.76
C PRO A 212 33.96 -38.91 -33.85
N SER A 213 33.17 -39.83 -34.42
CA SER A 213 32.17 -40.60 -33.67
C SER A 213 32.85 -41.57 -32.68
N GLY A 214 32.76 -41.24 -31.38
CA GLY A 214 33.33 -42.01 -30.26
C GLY A 214 33.39 -41.16 -28.97
N SER A 215 33.43 -41.79 -27.80
CA SER A 215 33.17 -41.17 -26.48
C SER A 215 34.29 -40.32 -25.84
N ASP A 216 35.39 -40.02 -26.55
CA ASP A 216 36.69 -39.74 -25.90
C ASP A 216 37.34 -38.34 -26.16
N TYR A 217 36.62 -37.23 -26.47
CA TYR A 217 37.27 -35.95 -26.92
C TYR A 217 36.66 -34.59 -26.40
N ASP A 218 37.37 -33.43 -26.50
CA ASP A 218 37.00 -32.06 -25.96
C ASP A 218 37.57 -30.82 -26.77
N CYS A 219 36.87 -29.65 -26.89
CA CYS A 219 37.23 -28.44 -27.72
C CYS A 219 37.14 -27.03 -27.00
N PHE A 220 37.97 -25.99 -27.37
CA PHE A 220 38.05 -24.53 -26.94
C PHE A 220 39.03 -24.13 -25.77
N ASP A 221 39.90 -23.10 -25.91
CA ASP A 221 40.87 -22.66 -24.85
C ASP A 221 40.35 -21.54 -23.92
N LEU A 222 39.53 -21.97 -22.97
CA LEU A 222 38.95 -21.17 -21.90
C LEU A 222 39.98 -20.71 -20.83
N ALA A 223 41.15 -21.37 -20.76
CA ALA A 223 42.06 -21.25 -19.62
C ALA A 223 42.85 -19.93 -19.64
N ALA A 224 43.31 -19.49 -20.82
CA ALA A 224 44.05 -18.25 -20.97
C ALA A 224 43.20 -17.01 -20.63
N LYS A 225 41.94 -16.96 -21.09
CA LYS A 225 41.00 -15.85 -20.81
C LYS A 225 40.67 -15.74 -19.32
N LYS A 226 40.45 -16.87 -18.65
CA LYS A 226 40.18 -16.95 -17.21
C LYS A 226 41.35 -16.45 -16.36
N SER A 227 42.59 -16.78 -16.74
CA SER A 227 43.81 -16.31 -16.08
C SER A 227 43.93 -14.77 -16.11
N SER A 228 43.72 -14.16 -17.29
CA SER A 228 43.78 -12.70 -17.47
C SER A 228 42.77 -11.95 -16.59
N LEU A 229 41.52 -12.42 -16.54
CA LEU A 229 40.48 -11.78 -15.70
C LEU A 229 40.75 -11.96 -14.21
N THR A 230 41.23 -13.13 -13.80
CA THR A 230 41.59 -13.40 -12.39
C THR A 230 42.77 -12.51 -11.93
N ALA A 231 43.76 -12.32 -12.80
CA ALA A 231 44.88 -11.42 -12.53
C ALA A 231 44.43 -9.95 -12.49
N ALA A 232 43.46 -9.56 -13.33
CA ALA A 232 42.90 -8.22 -13.35
C ALA A 232 42.03 -7.93 -12.11
N TYR A 233 41.32 -8.92 -11.58
CA TYR A 233 40.35 -8.77 -10.50
C TYR A 233 40.57 -9.84 -9.42
N SER A 234 41.44 -9.53 -8.45
CA SER A 234 41.86 -10.46 -7.39
C SER A 234 40.72 -10.99 -6.49
N THR A 235 39.57 -10.33 -6.49
CA THR A 235 38.37 -10.73 -5.73
C THR A 235 37.52 -11.79 -6.44
N VAL A 236 37.79 -12.07 -7.73
CA VAL A 236 37.02 -13.00 -8.57
C VAL A 236 37.72 -14.34 -8.65
N THR A 237 37.03 -15.41 -8.26
CA THR A 237 37.46 -16.79 -8.44
C THR A 237 36.52 -17.51 -9.42
N PHE A 238 37.06 -18.01 -10.53
CA PHE A 238 36.30 -18.78 -11.51
C PHE A 238 36.36 -20.28 -11.18
N ASP A 239 35.88 -20.70 -10.02
CA ASP A 239 35.73 -22.11 -9.68
C ASP A 239 34.36 -22.65 -10.14
N SER A 240 33.98 -23.86 -9.72
CA SER A 240 32.66 -24.43 -10.04
C SER A 240 31.49 -23.57 -9.54
N THR A 241 31.70 -22.69 -8.55
CA THR A 241 30.66 -21.80 -8.01
C THR A 241 30.39 -20.60 -8.91
N ALA A 242 31.32 -20.24 -9.81
CA ALA A 242 31.15 -19.09 -10.71
C ALA A 242 30.02 -19.25 -11.74
N ASN A 243 29.65 -20.50 -12.03
CA ASN A 243 28.56 -20.84 -12.95
C ASN A 243 27.34 -21.41 -12.19
N THR A 244 27.36 -21.41 -10.86
CA THR A 244 26.36 -22.10 -10.05
C THR A 244 25.38 -21.10 -9.44
N LEU A 245 24.09 -21.33 -9.67
CA LEU A 245 23.00 -20.59 -9.07
C LEU A 245 22.28 -21.46 -8.04
N VAL A 246 21.87 -20.85 -6.93
CA VAL A 246 21.10 -21.50 -5.86
C VAL A 246 19.72 -20.89 -5.84
N TYR A 247 18.72 -21.73 -6.08
CA TYR A 247 17.30 -21.37 -5.99
C TYR A 247 16.74 -21.91 -4.68
N SER A 248 16.05 -21.05 -3.93
CA SER A 248 15.30 -21.41 -2.72
C SER A 248 13.80 -21.33 -2.97
N ASP A 249 13.03 -21.93 -2.07
CA ASP A 249 11.57 -21.86 -2.05
C ASP A 249 10.90 -22.34 -3.34
N MET A 250 11.42 -23.41 -3.96
CA MET A 250 10.93 -23.90 -5.26
C MET A 250 9.54 -24.58 -5.23
N GLY A 251 8.86 -24.60 -4.09
CA GLY A 251 7.51 -25.14 -3.91
C GLY A 251 7.45 -26.38 -3.00
N ALA A 252 6.27 -27.01 -2.92
CA ALA A 252 5.94 -28.00 -1.89
C ALA A 252 6.75 -29.31 -1.92
N SER A 253 7.36 -29.68 -3.05
CA SER A 253 8.10 -30.96 -3.18
C SER A 253 9.64 -30.79 -3.26
N ILE A 254 10.15 -29.57 -3.53
CA ILE A 254 11.59 -29.27 -3.60
C ILE A 254 11.83 -27.92 -2.93
N GLN A 255 12.56 -27.91 -1.82
CA GLN A 255 12.82 -26.67 -1.07
C GLN A 255 13.94 -25.82 -1.68
N SER A 256 14.91 -26.44 -2.36
CA SER A 256 16.01 -25.72 -3.00
C SER A 256 16.61 -26.54 -4.14
N ALA A 257 17.14 -25.87 -5.18
CA ALA A 257 17.96 -26.50 -6.21
C ALA A 257 19.23 -25.70 -6.48
N THR A 258 20.31 -26.44 -6.71
CA THR A 258 21.59 -25.88 -7.16
C THR A 258 21.76 -26.25 -8.63
N VAL A 259 21.91 -25.25 -9.49
CA VAL A 259 21.95 -25.41 -10.94
C VAL A 259 23.26 -24.85 -11.46
N ILE A 260 24.03 -25.66 -12.19
CA ILE A 260 25.17 -25.19 -12.98
C ILE A 260 24.61 -24.68 -14.29
N SER A 261 24.57 -23.36 -14.45
CA SER A 261 23.92 -22.73 -15.59
C SER A 261 24.76 -22.86 -16.86
N ASP A 262 24.15 -23.42 -17.91
CA ASP A 262 24.80 -23.57 -19.23
C ASP A 262 25.18 -22.20 -19.82
N TRP A 263 24.35 -21.17 -19.61
CA TRP A 263 24.62 -19.84 -20.16
C TRP A 263 25.85 -19.21 -19.51
N PHE A 264 25.97 -19.26 -18.18
CA PHE A 264 27.14 -18.74 -17.47
C PHE A 264 28.41 -19.49 -17.88
N ALA A 265 28.34 -20.82 -17.99
CA ALA A 265 29.47 -21.65 -18.38
C ALA A 265 30.02 -21.30 -19.77
N ASN A 266 29.14 -21.02 -20.73
CA ASN A 266 29.51 -20.76 -22.11
C ASN A 266 29.86 -19.29 -22.39
N ASN A 267 29.23 -18.32 -21.71
CA ASN A 267 29.27 -16.91 -22.13
C ASN A 267 29.96 -15.97 -21.14
N LEU A 268 29.92 -16.24 -19.81
CA LEU A 268 30.35 -15.24 -18.81
C LEU A 268 31.80 -14.79 -19.01
N ILE A 269 32.73 -15.74 -19.20
CA ILE A 269 34.17 -15.45 -19.33
C ILE A 269 34.45 -14.69 -20.63
N GLU A 270 33.79 -15.06 -21.72
CA GLU A 270 33.97 -14.41 -23.01
C GLU A 270 33.46 -12.97 -22.99
N GLN A 271 32.23 -12.75 -22.52
CA GLN A 271 31.64 -11.41 -22.44
C GLN A 271 32.42 -10.52 -21.46
N ALA A 272 32.87 -11.06 -20.33
CA ALA A 272 33.72 -10.33 -19.39
C ALA A 272 35.08 -9.92 -19.99
N HIS A 273 35.70 -10.80 -20.78
CA HIS A 273 36.96 -10.50 -21.46
C HIS A 273 36.77 -9.40 -22.52
N LEU A 274 35.71 -9.50 -23.32
CA LEU A 274 35.37 -8.51 -24.34
C LEU A 274 35.07 -7.14 -23.73
N CYS A 275 34.28 -7.11 -22.65
CA CYS A 275 34.01 -5.88 -21.92
C CYS A 275 35.29 -5.28 -21.34
N ASN A 276 36.11 -6.07 -20.65
CA ASN A 276 37.29 -5.56 -19.94
C ASN A 276 38.36 -4.96 -20.87
N ASN A 277 38.73 -5.70 -21.92
CA ASN A 277 39.90 -5.35 -22.74
C ASN A 277 39.56 -4.42 -23.90
N TYR A 278 38.35 -4.52 -24.45
CA TYR A 278 37.95 -3.82 -25.66
C TYR A 278 36.86 -2.77 -25.43
N GLY A 279 36.29 -2.68 -24.22
CA GLY A 279 35.24 -1.71 -23.92
C GLY A 279 33.95 -1.95 -24.72
N ASN A 280 33.72 -3.17 -25.22
CA ASN A 280 32.54 -3.48 -26.03
C ASN A 280 31.25 -3.31 -25.18
N THR A 281 30.40 -2.38 -25.60
CA THR A 281 29.19 -1.95 -24.87
C THR A 281 28.15 -3.06 -24.75
N THR A 282 27.96 -3.87 -25.79
CA THR A 282 27.08 -5.05 -25.79
C THR A 282 27.58 -6.09 -24.79
N ALA A 283 28.89 -6.40 -24.83
CA ALA A 283 29.50 -7.35 -23.90
C ALA A 283 29.45 -6.85 -22.44
N CYS A 284 29.63 -5.55 -22.22
CA CYS A 284 29.49 -4.95 -20.89
C CYS A 284 28.04 -4.98 -20.37
N ASN A 285 27.05 -4.80 -21.25
CA ASN A 285 25.64 -5.02 -20.91
C ASN A 285 25.37 -6.49 -20.57
N ALA A 286 25.96 -7.45 -21.28
CA ALA A 286 25.83 -8.88 -20.97
C ALA A 286 26.41 -9.23 -19.59
N VAL A 287 27.55 -8.66 -19.21
CA VAL A 287 28.14 -8.83 -17.86
C VAL A 287 27.24 -8.23 -16.78
N ALA A 288 26.65 -7.06 -17.05
CA ALA A 288 25.68 -6.45 -16.14
C ALA A 288 24.43 -7.32 -15.98
N ASN A 289 23.86 -7.80 -17.08
CA ASN A 289 22.70 -8.71 -17.11
C ASN A 289 23.00 -10.03 -16.38
N ALA A 290 24.22 -10.56 -16.50
CA ALA A 290 24.67 -11.72 -15.73
C ALA A 290 24.66 -11.47 -14.21
N CYS A 291 24.97 -10.27 -13.74
CA CYS A 291 24.83 -9.92 -12.33
C CYS A 291 23.35 -9.83 -11.89
N VAL A 292 22.48 -9.30 -12.76
CA VAL A 292 21.03 -9.30 -12.49
C VAL A 292 20.48 -10.72 -12.40
N LEU A 293 20.88 -11.64 -13.28
CA LEU A 293 20.50 -13.06 -13.21
C LEU A 293 21.02 -13.76 -11.95
N ALA A 294 22.18 -13.35 -11.45
CA ALA A 294 22.71 -13.81 -10.17
C ALA A 294 22.03 -13.15 -8.96
N MET A 295 20.87 -12.49 -9.17
CA MET A 295 20.05 -11.84 -8.14
C MET A 295 20.85 -10.80 -7.33
N TYR A 296 21.78 -10.09 -7.99
CA TYR A 296 22.64 -9.10 -7.36
C TYR A 296 23.54 -9.63 -6.24
N SER A 297 23.80 -10.94 -6.20
CA SER A 297 24.60 -11.53 -5.14
C SER A 297 26.06 -11.03 -5.19
N SER A 298 26.46 -10.29 -4.16
CA SER A 298 27.81 -9.78 -3.94
C SER A 298 28.89 -10.88 -3.89
N SER A 299 28.47 -12.12 -3.59
CA SER A 299 29.34 -13.29 -3.54
C SER A 299 29.63 -13.90 -4.93
N HIS A 300 28.73 -13.71 -5.90
CA HIS A 300 28.77 -14.38 -7.19
C HIS A 300 29.82 -13.75 -8.12
N ALA A 301 30.47 -14.58 -8.96
CA ALA A 301 31.56 -14.15 -9.83
C ALA A 301 31.14 -13.03 -10.80
N ALA A 302 29.94 -13.11 -11.36
CA ALA A 302 29.40 -12.10 -12.28
C ALA A 302 29.27 -10.70 -11.65
N CYS A 303 28.72 -10.61 -10.43
CA CYS A 303 28.59 -9.31 -9.75
C CYS A 303 29.93 -8.77 -9.24
N LYS A 304 30.85 -9.64 -8.82
CA LYS A 304 32.23 -9.24 -8.47
C LYS A 304 32.99 -8.72 -9.69
N LEU A 305 32.83 -9.34 -10.86
CA LEU A 305 33.39 -8.85 -12.13
C LEU A 305 32.84 -7.47 -12.48
N TYR A 306 31.52 -7.32 -12.42
CA TYR A 306 30.86 -6.04 -12.66
C TYR A 306 31.38 -4.94 -11.72
N ALA A 307 31.41 -5.20 -10.41
CA ALA A 307 31.89 -4.24 -9.41
C ALA A 307 33.38 -3.90 -9.62
N GLY A 308 34.23 -4.91 -9.88
CA GLY A 308 35.64 -4.68 -10.19
C GLY A 308 35.85 -3.85 -11.44
N MET A 309 35.08 -4.10 -12.52
CA MET A 309 35.12 -3.29 -13.74
C MET A 309 34.68 -1.85 -13.49
N ARG A 310 33.59 -1.65 -12.74
CA ARG A 310 33.10 -0.33 -12.33
C ARG A 310 34.17 0.45 -11.57
N ASP A 311 34.78 -0.18 -10.56
CA ASP A 311 35.75 0.48 -9.67
C ASP A 311 37.06 0.83 -10.37
N LYS A 312 37.41 0.19 -11.49
CA LYS A 312 38.53 0.59 -12.35
C LYS A 312 38.19 1.75 -13.30
N ARG A 313 36.91 1.93 -13.63
CA ARG A 313 36.43 2.91 -14.62
C ARG A 313 35.95 4.22 -13.98
N THR A 314 36.02 4.35 -12.66
CA THR A 314 35.62 5.55 -11.89
C THR A 314 36.45 6.80 -12.19
N ALA A 315 37.61 6.70 -12.87
CA ALA A 315 38.39 7.86 -13.31
C ALA A 315 37.81 8.59 -14.53
N SER A 316 36.84 7.98 -15.23
CA SER A 316 36.22 8.49 -16.47
C SER A 316 34.71 8.67 -16.27
N GLN A 317 34.33 9.49 -15.29
CA GLN A 317 32.92 9.80 -15.04
C GLN A 317 32.37 10.68 -16.18
N TYR A 318 31.40 10.13 -16.90
CA TYR A 318 30.69 10.78 -17.99
C TYR A 318 29.51 11.61 -17.43
N HIS A 319 29.12 12.71 -18.10
CA HIS A 319 28.06 13.69 -17.71
C HIS A 319 28.39 14.79 -16.67
N GLN A 320 29.51 15.52 -16.83
CA GLN A 320 29.85 16.65 -15.94
C GLN A 320 29.19 18.00 -16.29
N THR A 321 28.57 18.18 -17.46
CA THR A 321 28.02 19.48 -17.90
C THR A 321 26.50 19.49 -18.11
N ASP A 322 25.81 20.48 -17.51
CA ASP A 322 24.35 20.60 -17.33
C ASP A 322 23.48 20.81 -18.57
N ALA A 323 24.04 21.04 -19.77
CA ALA A 323 23.27 21.62 -20.87
C ALA A 323 22.65 20.62 -21.87
N SER A 324 23.05 19.34 -21.87
CA SER A 324 22.67 18.37 -22.92
C SER A 324 21.97 17.09 -22.44
N THR A 325 22.05 16.71 -21.17
CA THR A 325 21.53 15.41 -20.71
C THR A 325 20.02 15.42 -20.52
N LYS A 326 19.32 14.52 -21.22
CA LYS A 326 17.88 14.28 -21.11
C LYS A 326 17.51 13.37 -19.91
N VAL A 327 18.45 13.08 -19.03
CA VAL A 327 18.25 12.28 -17.80
C VAL A 327 18.47 13.16 -16.58
N ASN A 328 17.56 13.07 -15.61
CA ASN A 328 17.62 13.77 -14.32
C ASN A 328 17.39 12.72 -13.21
N PRO A 329 18.21 12.63 -12.16
CA PRO A 329 19.35 13.46 -11.79
C PRO A 329 20.66 13.05 -12.47
N LYS A 330 21.73 13.81 -12.19
CA LYS A 330 23.12 13.42 -12.55
C LYS A 330 23.48 12.11 -11.87
N LEU A 331 24.10 11.20 -12.62
CA LEU A 331 24.45 9.86 -12.18
C LEU A 331 25.92 9.59 -12.49
N ASP A 332 26.59 8.82 -11.63
CA ASP A 332 28.00 8.44 -11.77
C ASP A 332 28.17 7.40 -12.90
N TRP A 333 28.04 7.86 -14.15
CA TRP A 333 28.11 7.02 -15.33
C TRP A 333 29.56 6.72 -15.74
N SER A 334 29.84 5.49 -16.20
CA SER A 334 31.09 5.16 -16.90
C SER A 334 30.83 4.83 -18.37
N GLU A 335 31.62 5.39 -19.28
CA GLU A 335 31.39 5.51 -20.74
C GLU A 335 31.11 4.19 -21.50
N THR A 336 31.26 3.02 -20.86
CA THR A 336 31.09 1.69 -21.49
C THR A 336 30.44 0.63 -20.59
N LEU A 337 30.21 0.90 -19.30
CA LEU A 337 29.57 -0.05 -18.37
C LEU A 337 28.27 0.56 -17.83
N PRO A 338 27.11 -0.11 -18.02
CA PRO A 338 25.85 0.41 -17.51
C PRO A 338 25.86 0.41 -15.97
N TRP A 339 25.44 1.51 -15.36
CA TRP A 339 25.25 1.58 -13.91
C TRP A 339 24.05 0.70 -13.48
N LEU A 340 24.25 -0.09 -12.41
CA LEU A 340 23.25 -1.01 -11.87
C LEU A 340 22.79 -0.64 -10.45
N TYR A 341 23.69 -0.07 -9.63
CA TYR A 341 23.43 0.21 -8.22
C TYR A 341 23.27 1.71 -8.01
N TYR A 342 22.25 2.08 -7.25
CA TYR A 342 22.14 3.42 -6.70
C TYR A 342 23.02 3.53 -5.45
N SER A 343 23.60 4.71 -5.19
CA SER A 343 24.27 4.95 -3.92
C SER A 343 23.26 4.83 -2.78
N THR A 344 23.63 4.12 -1.72
CA THR A 344 22.77 3.83 -0.57
C THR A 344 22.38 5.11 0.16
N GLY A 345 21.08 5.29 0.40
CA GLY A 345 20.55 6.19 1.43
C GLY A 345 19.85 7.48 0.99
N ASP A 346 20.07 8.01 -0.22
CA ASP A 346 19.57 9.36 -0.56
C ASP A 346 18.75 9.45 -1.87
N TYR A 347 18.72 8.40 -2.70
CA TYR A 347 18.07 8.53 -4.01
C TYR A 347 16.55 8.66 -3.94
N ALA A 348 15.88 7.84 -3.11
CA ALA A 348 14.43 7.87 -2.96
C ALA A 348 13.91 9.13 -2.23
N SER A 349 14.79 9.92 -1.62
CA SER A 349 14.48 11.16 -0.89
C SER A 349 14.82 12.44 -1.67
N ARG A 350 15.31 12.33 -2.91
CA ARG A 350 15.68 13.52 -3.72
C ARG A 350 14.46 14.37 -4.03
N ALA A 351 14.65 15.69 -4.05
CA ALA A 351 13.60 16.67 -4.27
C ALA A 351 13.65 17.32 -5.68
N ASP A 352 14.31 16.66 -6.64
CA ASP A 352 14.65 17.19 -7.98
C ASP A 352 13.77 16.67 -9.12
N VAL A 353 12.69 15.94 -8.82
CA VAL A 353 11.64 15.58 -9.78
C VAL A 353 10.87 16.84 -10.18
N GLY A 354 10.86 17.15 -11.48
CA GLY A 354 10.29 18.38 -12.03
C GLY A 354 8.77 18.40 -12.16
N LEU A 355 8.12 17.24 -12.27
CA LEU A 355 6.68 17.11 -12.46
C LEU A 355 5.86 17.75 -11.33
N THR A 356 4.72 18.35 -11.69
CA THR A 356 3.70 18.81 -10.74
C THR A 356 2.44 17.97 -10.93
N MET A 357 1.91 17.39 -9.87
CA MET A 357 0.76 16.50 -9.89
C MET A 357 -0.55 17.25 -9.61
N SER A 358 -1.63 16.82 -10.25
CA SER A 358 -3.00 17.28 -9.99
C SER A 358 -4.00 16.13 -10.07
N PHE A 359 -5.11 16.22 -9.32
CA PHE A 359 -6.22 15.25 -9.45
C PHE A 359 -7.17 15.59 -10.59
N SER A 360 -7.18 16.86 -11.04
CA SER A 360 -7.94 17.28 -12.22
C SER A 360 -7.18 16.95 -13.50
N VAL A 361 -7.90 16.54 -14.53
CA VAL A 361 -7.30 16.43 -15.87
C VAL A 361 -6.91 17.84 -16.34
N PRO A 362 -5.62 18.08 -16.70
CA PRO A 362 -5.18 19.36 -17.21
C PRO A 362 -5.94 19.77 -18.46
N ALA A 363 -6.06 21.07 -18.72
CA ALA A 363 -6.65 21.55 -19.97
C ALA A 363 -5.77 21.16 -21.17
N GLU A 364 -6.36 21.15 -22.38
CA GLU A 364 -5.62 20.85 -23.60
C GLU A 364 -4.49 21.89 -23.79
N ASN A 365 -3.24 21.42 -23.89
CA ASN A 365 -1.99 22.20 -23.94
C ASN A 365 -1.48 22.79 -22.61
N GLU A 366 -1.99 22.32 -21.47
CA GLU A 366 -1.41 22.59 -20.16
C GLU A 366 -0.44 21.46 -19.79
N TYR A 367 0.86 21.77 -19.70
CA TYR A 367 1.92 20.78 -19.44
C TYR A 367 2.57 20.95 -18.06
N ASP A 368 2.23 22.02 -17.33
CA ASP A 368 2.74 22.33 -15.99
C ASP A 368 2.22 21.35 -14.94
N THR A 369 1.04 20.77 -15.15
CA THR A 369 0.39 19.82 -14.27
C THR A 369 0.11 18.48 -14.97
N VAL A 370 0.23 17.39 -14.23
CA VAL A 370 0.06 16.03 -14.73
C VAL A 370 -0.90 15.25 -13.82
N SER A 371 -1.89 14.60 -14.42
CA SER A 371 -2.86 13.74 -13.71
C SER A 371 -2.55 12.24 -13.81
N ASN A 372 -1.82 11.83 -14.85
CA ASN A 372 -1.41 10.45 -15.08
C ASN A 372 0.11 10.35 -15.15
N LEU A 373 0.70 9.52 -14.31
CA LEU A 373 2.13 9.24 -14.33
C LEU A 373 2.47 8.29 -15.49
N VAL A 374 3.51 8.64 -16.23
CA VAL A 374 3.90 7.88 -17.42
C VAL A 374 5.24 7.20 -17.18
N PHE A 375 5.20 5.87 -17.13
CA PHE A 375 6.38 5.02 -16.95
C PHE A 375 6.83 4.38 -18.27
N VAL A 376 8.14 4.39 -18.50
CA VAL A 376 8.80 3.90 -19.72
C VAL A 376 9.87 2.87 -19.35
N LEU A 377 9.93 1.77 -20.09
CA LEU A 377 10.93 0.72 -19.96
C LEU A 377 11.97 0.83 -21.08
N SER A 378 13.24 0.77 -20.72
CA SER A 378 14.34 0.47 -21.65
C SER A 378 14.58 -1.04 -21.64
N VAL A 379 14.65 -1.68 -22.81
CA VAL A 379 14.73 -3.15 -22.91
C VAL A 379 16.05 -3.60 -23.51
N SER A 380 16.66 -4.62 -22.92
CA SER A 380 17.86 -5.28 -23.45
C SER A 380 17.76 -6.80 -23.41
N THR A 381 18.46 -7.46 -24.33
CA THR A 381 18.56 -8.93 -24.43
C THR A 381 19.58 -9.50 -23.45
N LEU A 382 19.64 -10.83 -23.32
CA LEU A 382 20.62 -11.49 -22.47
C LEU A 382 22.05 -11.35 -23.00
N SER A 383 22.22 -11.27 -24.32
CA SER A 383 23.49 -10.96 -24.98
C SER A 383 23.92 -9.50 -24.84
N GLY A 384 23.08 -8.64 -24.25
CA GLY A 384 23.37 -7.22 -24.02
C GLY A 384 23.01 -6.29 -25.18
N GLU A 385 22.27 -6.77 -26.18
CA GLU A 385 21.74 -5.94 -27.27
C GLU A 385 20.57 -5.09 -26.78
N TRP A 386 20.54 -3.81 -27.15
CA TRP A 386 19.46 -2.91 -26.77
C TRP A 386 18.32 -2.93 -27.81
N LEU A 387 17.09 -3.17 -27.35
CA LEU A 387 15.93 -3.34 -28.22
C LEU A 387 15.11 -2.07 -28.38
N GLY A 388 15.18 -1.11 -27.45
CA GLY A 388 14.44 0.15 -27.51
C GLY A 388 13.67 0.51 -26.25
N PHE A 389 12.78 1.50 -26.39
CA PHE A 389 11.91 1.99 -25.32
C PHE A 389 10.45 1.61 -25.55
N ARG A 390 9.77 1.22 -24.47
CA ARG A 390 8.35 0.85 -24.50
C ARG A 390 7.61 1.41 -23.26
N PRO A 391 6.41 1.99 -23.42
CA PRO A 391 5.60 2.38 -22.27
C PRO A 391 5.19 1.14 -21.46
N VAL A 392 5.15 1.27 -20.13
CA VAL A 392 4.74 0.17 -19.24
C VAL A 392 3.28 -0.22 -19.52
N GLY A 393 2.35 0.73 -19.43
CA GLY A 393 0.91 0.48 -19.64
C GLY A 393 0.41 -0.76 -18.90
N LYS A 394 0.09 -1.81 -19.66
CA LYS A 394 -0.39 -3.12 -19.16
C LYS A 394 0.69 -4.21 -19.04
N LEU A 395 1.93 -3.98 -19.48
CA LEU A 395 2.96 -5.03 -19.58
C LEU A 395 3.21 -5.75 -18.26
N LEU A 396 3.31 -5.02 -17.15
CA LEU A 396 3.74 -5.61 -15.88
C LEU A 396 2.58 -6.28 -15.11
N GLN A 397 1.37 -6.32 -15.68
CA GLN A 397 0.18 -6.86 -15.04
C GLN A 397 -0.15 -8.27 -15.55
N LEU A 398 0.52 -9.27 -14.97
CA LEU A 398 0.38 -10.68 -15.34
C LEU A 398 -1.05 -11.22 -15.18
N CYS A 399 -1.83 -10.66 -14.25
CA CYS A 399 -3.23 -11.05 -14.00
C CYS A 399 -4.20 -10.71 -15.15
N GLY A 400 -3.81 -9.86 -16.08
CA GLY A 400 -4.70 -9.36 -17.13
C GLY A 400 -5.88 -8.55 -16.58
N GLY A 401 -6.83 -8.20 -17.46
CA GLY A 401 -7.99 -7.38 -17.14
C GLY A 401 -8.52 -6.63 -18.36
N ARG A 402 -9.59 -5.83 -18.17
CA ARG A 402 -10.11 -4.95 -19.22
C ARG A 402 -9.13 -3.80 -19.45
N GLU A 403 -8.88 -3.45 -20.72
CA GLU A 403 -7.83 -2.48 -21.10
C GLU A 403 -7.98 -1.11 -20.44
N ASP A 404 -9.20 -0.59 -20.33
CA ASP A 404 -9.50 0.68 -19.64
C ASP A 404 -9.15 0.63 -18.14
N ASP A 405 -9.28 -0.54 -17.52
CA ASP A 405 -9.05 -0.76 -16.08
C ASP A 405 -7.57 -0.99 -15.77
N LEU A 406 -6.83 -1.58 -16.71
CA LEU A 406 -5.39 -1.80 -16.60
C LEU A 406 -4.57 -0.52 -16.74
N GLN A 407 -5.17 0.60 -17.16
CA GLN A 407 -4.51 1.91 -17.19
C GLN A 407 -4.86 2.79 -15.98
N ALA A 408 -5.80 2.37 -15.12
CA ALA A 408 -6.22 3.19 -13.99
C ALA A 408 -5.11 3.43 -12.95
N TRP A 409 -4.14 2.50 -12.84
CA TRP A 409 -3.02 2.60 -11.90
C TRP A 409 -2.07 3.77 -12.14
N SER A 410 -2.05 4.34 -13.36
CA SER A 410 -1.23 5.51 -13.67
C SER A 410 -1.84 6.81 -13.12
N ARG A 411 -3.12 6.78 -12.72
CA ARG A 411 -3.81 7.97 -12.22
C ARG A 411 -3.27 8.37 -10.84
N PHE A 412 -2.83 9.61 -10.73
CA PHE A 412 -2.28 10.14 -9.49
C PHE A 412 -3.30 10.06 -8.32
N GLY A 413 -2.84 9.59 -7.16
CA GLY A 413 -3.64 9.44 -5.93
C GLY A 413 -4.61 8.25 -5.89
N THR A 414 -4.59 7.39 -6.91
CA THR A 414 -5.45 6.20 -6.97
C THR A 414 -4.65 4.98 -6.54
N ASN A 415 -5.03 4.37 -5.41
CA ASN A 415 -4.44 3.10 -5.00
C ASN A 415 -5.00 1.98 -5.87
N TYR A 416 -4.12 1.18 -6.47
CA TYR A 416 -4.50 0.14 -7.43
C TYR A 416 -3.97 -1.21 -6.99
N PHE A 417 -4.83 -2.23 -7.03
CA PHE A 417 -4.48 -3.60 -6.68
C PHE A 417 -5.02 -4.55 -7.73
N ASN A 418 -4.14 -5.33 -8.36
CA ASN A 418 -4.51 -6.39 -9.26
C ASN A 418 -3.77 -7.66 -8.81
N ASP A 419 -4.42 -8.40 -7.91
CA ASP A 419 -3.92 -9.64 -7.35
C ASP A 419 -4.75 -10.82 -7.89
N CYS A 420 -4.07 -11.89 -8.32
CA CYS A 420 -4.69 -13.10 -8.83
C CYS A 420 -3.86 -14.33 -8.45
N SER A 421 -4.43 -15.52 -8.60
CA SER A 421 -3.69 -16.78 -8.46
C SER A 421 -3.51 -17.38 -9.85
N LEU A 422 -2.26 -17.56 -10.28
CA LEU A 422 -1.92 -18.06 -11.60
C LEU A 422 -1.01 -19.28 -11.49
N PRO A 423 -1.24 -20.34 -12.28
CA PRO A 423 -0.22 -21.37 -12.46
C PRO A 423 0.96 -20.76 -13.23
N VAL A 424 2.17 -21.25 -12.94
CA VAL A 424 3.43 -20.74 -13.53
C VAL A 424 3.36 -20.70 -15.06
N ALA A 425 2.75 -21.70 -15.70
CA ALA A 425 2.62 -21.74 -17.15
C ALA A 425 1.80 -20.60 -17.75
N ASP A 426 0.68 -20.25 -17.11
CA ASP A 426 -0.16 -19.15 -17.58
C ASP A 426 0.57 -17.82 -17.40
N ALA A 427 1.40 -17.68 -16.36
CA ALA A 427 2.28 -16.52 -16.20
C ALA A 427 3.34 -16.44 -17.31
N LEU A 428 3.91 -17.57 -17.73
CA LEU A 428 4.84 -17.63 -18.88
C LEU A 428 4.14 -17.26 -20.19
N ASP A 429 2.96 -17.83 -20.44
CA ASP A 429 2.20 -17.55 -21.66
C ASP A 429 1.70 -16.11 -21.70
N ALA A 430 1.28 -15.55 -20.57
CA ALA A 430 0.93 -14.13 -20.43
C ALA A 430 2.14 -13.23 -20.74
N ALA A 431 3.31 -13.52 -20.16
CA ALA A 431 4.52 -12.73 -20.42
C ALA A 431 4.98 -12.79 -21.89
N ARG A 432 4.89 -13.97 -22.52
CA ARG A 432 5.16 -14.15 -23.96
C ARG A 432 4.15 -13.40 -24.82
N GLY A 433 2.85 -13.51 -24.49
CA GLY A 433 1.77 -12.80 -25.18
C GLY A 433 1.89 -11.28 -25.12
N MET A 434 2.48 -10.75 -24.03
CA MET A 434 2.74 -9.32 -23.88
C MET A 434 4.07 -8.84 -24.52
N GLY A 435 4.88 -9.76 -25.06
CA GLY A 435 6.19 -9.45 -25.65
C GLY A 435 7.24 -9.06 -24.60
N ILE A 436 7.18 -9.69 -23.43
CA ILE A 436 8.09 -9.46 -22.28
C ILE A 436 9.15 -10.57 -22.21
N SER A 437 8.94 -11.67 -22.94
CA SER A 437 9.94 -12.71 -23.20
C SER A 437 9.80 -13.17 -24.65
N THR A 438 10.94 -13.51 -25.26
CA THR A 438 11.06 -13.91 -26.67
C THR A 438 11.55 -15.34 -26.76
N ALA A 439 10.67 -16.27 -27.14
CA ALA A 439 11.03 -17.66 -27.48
C ALA A 439 12.03 -18.37 -26.53
N GLY A 440 11.95 -18.11 -25.22
CA GLY A 440 12.82 -18.71 -24.20
C GLY A 440 14.06 -17.91 -23.81
N GLU A 441 14.22 -16.68 -24.31
CA GLU A 441 15.23 -15.73 -23.86
C GLU A 441 14.67 -14.77 -22.79
N THR A 442 15.52 -14.44 -21.81
CA THR A 442 15.25 -13.47 -20.74
C THR A 442 15.55 -12.06 -21.19
N LEU A 443 14.55 -11.17 -21.07
CA LEU A 443 14.71 -9.75 -21.33
C LEU A 443 14.89 -8.98 -20.03
N PHE A 444 15.69 -7.92 -20.09
CA PHE A 444 16.00 -7.05 -18.96
C PHE A 444 15.45 -5.66 -19.21
N PHE A 445 14.93 -5.06 -18.14
CA PHE A 445 14.19 -3.81 -18.16
C PHE A 445 14.84 -2.80 -17.21
N ASP A 446 15.08 -1.58 -17.70
CA ASP A 446 15.38 -0.42 -16.85
C ASP A 446 14.14 0.49 -16.83
N LEU A 447 13.69 0.90 -15.65
CA LEU A 447 12.46 1.67 -15.47
C LEU A 447 12.73 3.17 -15.33
N TYR A 448 11.95 3.97 -16.05
CA TYR A 448 12.00 5.42 -16.04
C TYR A 448 10.61 6.03 -15.85
N LEU A 449 10.56 7.15 -15.15
CA LEU A 449 9.43 8.08 -15.09
C LEU A 449 9.67 9.19 -16.11
N GLN A 450 8.68 9.54 -16.91
CA GLN A 450 8.76 10.69 -17.81
C GLN A 450 8.56 11.99 -17.02
N ASP A 451 9.62 12.80 -16.91
CA ASP A 451 9.65 14.06 -16.15
C ASP A 451 9.82 15.28 -17.07
N LEU A 452 8.74 15.67 -17.75
CA LEU A 452 8.77 16.81 -18.67
C LEU A 452 8.95 18.16 -17.96
N GLY A 453 8.70 18.24 -16.64
CA GLY A 453 8.88 19.46 -15.84
C GLY A 453 8.23 20.71 -16.43
N GLY A 454 7.01 20.61 -16.96
CA GLY A 454 6.27 21.73 -17.57
C GLY A 454 6.50 21.93 -19.08
N LEU A 455 7.40 21.16 -19.70
CA LEU A 455 7.68 21.28 -21.13
C LEU A 455 6.68 20.48 -21.97
N ALA A 456 6.30 21.03 -23.12
CA ALA A 456 5.48 20.30 -24.09
C ALA A 456 6.25 19.09 -24.65
N PRO A 457 5.61 17.90 -24.77
CA PRO A 457 6.22 16.75 -25.42
C PRO A 457 6.51 17.11 -26.89
N THR A 458 7.69 16.74 -27.38
CA THR A 458 8.10 17.05 -28.76
C THR A 458 8.29 15.74 -29.51
N ALA A 459 7.43 15.49 -30.50
CA ALA A 459 7.48 14.28 -31.33
C ALA A 459 8.81 14.07 -32.07
N ASN A 460 9.64 15.12 -32.18
CA ASN A 460 10.86 15.15 -33.00
C ASN A 460 12.18 15.13 -32.21
N ALA A 461 12.15 15.12 -30.87
CA ALA A 461 13.36 15.20 -30.03
C ALA A 461 13.34 14.15 -28.91
N TRP A 462 13.53 12.89 -29.30
CA TRP A 462 13.78 11.79 -28.37
C TRP A 462 15.27 11.73 -27.97
N PRO A 463 15.60 11.37 -26.73
CA PRO A 463 14.69 11.08 -25.61
C PRO A 463 14.14 12.33 -24.94
N GLU A 464 12.90 12.24 -24.46
CA GLU A 464 12.31 13.23 -23.56
C GLU A 464 12.97 13.16 -22.17
N ARG A 465 12.74 14.14 -21.29
CA ARG A 465 13.34 14.13 -19.95
C ARG A 465 12.86 12.89 -19.17
N LEU A 466 13.78 11.97 -18.88
CA LEU A 466 13.51 10.71 -18.17
C LEU A 466 14.17 10.72 -16.79
N TYR A 467 13.46 10.21 -15.79
CA TYR A 467 13.91 10.08 -14.41
C TYR A 467 14.04 8.59 -14.06
N PRO A 468 15.24 8.06 -13.75
CA PRO A 468 15.41 6.65 -13.46
C PRO A 468 14.78 6.28 -12.12
N VAL A 469 14.01 5.18 -12.11
CA VAL A 469 13.20 4.74 -10.98
C VAL A 469 13.96 3.67 -10.19
N PRO A 470 14.26 3.88 -8.89
CA PRO A 470 14.97 2.90 -8.07
C PRO A 470 14.10 1.67 -7.81
N ILE A 471 14.73 0.50 -7.91
CA ILE A 471 14.08 -0.80 -7.73
C ILE A 471 14.68 -1.48 -6.50
N LYS A 472 13.85 -1.82 -5.53
CA LYS A 472 14.19 -2.66 -4.38
C LYS A 472 13.77 -4.08 -4.68
N VAL A 473 14.72 -5.02 -4.70
CA VAL A 473 14.39 -6.45 -4.72
C VAL A 473 14.31 -6.94 -3.28
N SER A 474 13.12 -7.36 -2.83
CA SER A 474 12.86 -7.58 -1.40
C SER A 474 13.41 -8.90 -0.86
N ASN A 475 13.59 -9.91 -1.72
CA ASN A 475 13.93 -11.28 -1.31
C ASN A 475 15.35 -11.71 -1.73
N ILE A 476 16.27 -10.76 -1.92
CA ILE A 476 17.70 -11.06 -2.14
C ILE A 476 18.46 -11.03 -0.81
N ALA A 477 19.60 -11.73 -0.76
CA ALA A 477 20.41 -11.83 0.45
C ALA A 477 20.87 -10.45 0.96
N GLU A 478 21.17 -9.55 0.03
CA GLU A 478 21.63 -8.18 0.28
C GLU A 478 20.57 -7.30 0.96
N ASN A 479 19.28 -7.58 0.76
CA ASN A 479 18.15 -6.83 1.33
C ASN A 479 17.34 -7.69 2.33
N SER A 480 17.87 -8.87 2.72
CA SER A 480 17.26 -9.77 3.70
C SER A 480 17.74 -9.45 5.12
N ASN A 481 17.63 -8.18 5.49
CA ASN A 481 18.05 -7.60 6.77
C ASN A 481 16.83 -7.10 7.56
N ALA A 482 17.02 -6.93 8.88
CA ALA A 482 15.97 -6.43 9.77
C ALA A 482 15.91 -4.88 9.80
N ALA A 483 16.96 -4.21 9.35
CA ALA A 483 17.04 -2.76 9.24
C ALA A 483 16.70 -2.36 7.79
N ALA A 484 15.85 -1.34 7.61
CA ALA A 484 15.49 -0.85 6.27
C ALA A 484 16.51 0.18 5.73
N ASP A 485 17.49 0.55 6.54
CA ASP A 485 18.37 1.70 6.32
C ASP A 485 19.58 1.35 5.44
N ASP A 486 19.86 0.05 5.24
CA ASP A 486 20.93 -0.51 4.42
C ASP A 486 20.42 -1.22 3.15
N ASP A 487 19.13 -1.05 2.82
CA ASP A 487 18.55 -1.57 1.59
C ASP A 487 19.25 -1.00 0.34
N THR A 488 19.66 -1.90 -0.56
CA THR A 488 20.28 -1.54 -1.83
C THR A 488 19.23 -1.43 -2.93
N PHE A 489 19.20 -0.27 -3.59
CA PHE A 489 18.39 -0.05 -4.78
C PHE A 489 19.20 -0.36 -6.05
N VAL A 490 18.53 -1.00 -7.00
CA VAL A 490 19.06 -1.40 -8.30
C VAL A 490 18.25 -0.76 -9.43
N ARG A 491 18.84 -0.67 -10.63
CA ARG A 491 18.19 -0.06 -11.81
C ARG A 491 17.48 -1.06 -12.71
N ARG A 492 18.02 -2.26 -12.84
CA ARG A 492 17.60 -3.25 -13.85
C ARG A 492 16.80 -4.37 -13.20
N PHE A 493 15.84 -4.93 -13.91
CA PHE A 493 15.08 -6.08 -13.44
C PHE A 493 14.62 -6.93 -14.63
N PHE A 494 14.16 -8.15 -14.36
CA PHE A 494 13.50 -9.00 -15.36
C PHE A 494 12.13 -9.45 -14.84
N VAL A 495 11.22 -9.83 -15.73
CA VAL A 495 9.90 -10.34 -15.33
C VAL A 495 9.92 -11.87 -15.23
N ILE A 496 10.54 -12.55 -16.20
CA ILE A 496 10.69 -14.01 -16.21
C ILE A 496 12.09 -14.38 -16.71
N ASP A 497 12.72 -15.31 -16.00
CA ASP A 497 13.95 -16.01 -16.39
C ASP A 497 13.69 -17.50 -16.63
N GLU A 498 13.97 -17.94 -17.86
CA GLU A 498 13.95 -19.33 -18.28
C GLU A 498 15.35 -19.86 -18.65
N THR A 499 16.37 -19.00 -18.62
CA THR A 499 17.70 -19.27 -19.18
C THR A 499 18.72 -19.64 -18.12
N ALA A 500 18.73 -18.93 -16.99
CA ALA A 500 19.75 -19.14 -15.96
C ALA A 500 19.59 -20.50 -15.27
N GLY A 501 18.35 -20.99 -15.14
CA GLY A 501 18.01 -22.27 -14.53
C GLY A 501 18.17 -23.50 -15.43
N VAL A 502 18.85 -23.40 -16.58
CA VAL A 502 19.10 -24.52 -17.50
C VAL A 502 20.46 -25.17 -17.20
N ALA A 503 20.45 -26.48 -16.96
CA ALA A 503 21.66 -27.28 -16.82
C ALA A 503 21.64 -28.47 -17.79
N SER A 504 22.71 -28.62 -18.56
CA SER A 504 22.86 -29.69 -19.57
C SER A 504 21.67 -29.78 -20.54
N GLY A 505 21.17 -28.63 -20.99
CA GLY A 505 20.02 -28.51 -21.90
C GLY A 505 18.65 -28.78 -21.27
N THR A 506 18.57 -29.04 -19.96
CA THR A 506 17.31 -29.30 -19.25
C THR A 506 16.97 -28.13 -18.32
N LYS A 507 15.74 -27.60 -18.42
CA LYS A 507 15.23 -26.58 -17.48
C LYS A 507 15.05 -27.20 -16.09
N LYS A 508 15.71 -26.64 -15.07
CA LYS A 508 15.66 -27.08 -13.66
C LYS A 508 14.97 -26.09 -12.74
N ALA A 509 15.03 -24.80 -13.08
CA ALA A 509 14.34 -23.74 -12.36
C ALA A 509 13.87 -22.66 -13.34
N VAL A 510 12.71 -22.08 -13.06
CA VAL A 510 12.19 -20.88 -13.74
C VAL A 510 11.92 -19.85 -12.66
N THR A 511 12.45 -18.65 -12.83
CA THR A 511 12.24 -17.55 -11.87
C THR A 511 11.34 -16.51 -12.50
N TYR A 512 10.33 -16.06 -11.77
CA TYR A 512 9.41 -15.05 -12.26
C TYR A 512 9.09 -14.02 -11.17
N MET A 513 8.63 -12.86 -11.62
CA MET A 513 8.20 -11.77 -10.77
C MET A 513 6.86 -12.12 -10.12
N LYS A 514 6.86 -12.37 -8.81
CA LYS A 514 5.67 -12.73 -8.05
C LYS A 514 4.84 -11.51 -7.67
N ASN A 515 5.48 -10.46 -7.15
CA ASN A 515 4.79 -9.23 -6.76
C ASN A 515 5.62 -8.03 -7.18
N ILE A 516 4.95 -7.02 -7.74
CA ILE A 516 5.51 -5.72 -8.04
C ILE A 516 4.67 -4.63 -7.39
N LYS A 517 5.31 -3.77 -6.60
CA LYS A 517 4.67 -2.68 -5.87
C LYS A 517 5.33 -1.34 -6.20
N PHE A 518 4.59 -0.46 -6.84
CA PHE A 518 4.95 0.95 -7.02
C PHE A 518 4.59 1.73 -5.76
N THR A 519 5.55 2.44 -5.19
CA THR A 519 5.34 3.33 -4.04
C THR A 519 5.68 4.75 -4.49
N ILE A 520 4.66 5.61 -4.51
CA ILE A 520 4.79 7.00 -4.94
C ILE A 520 4.54 7.87 -3.71
N THR A 521 5.57 8.59 -3.28
CA THR A 521 5.48 9.43 -2.08
C THR A 521 5.38 10.90 -2.49
N ALA A 522 4.28 11.56 -2.12
CA ALA A 522 4.16 13.01 -2.27
C ALA A 522 4.93 13.72 -1.15
N ARG A 523 5.51 14.88 -1.49
CA ARG A 523 6.33 15.68 -0.57
C ARG A 523 5.48 16.39 0.47
N SER A 524 6.05 16.59 1.66
CA SER A 524 5.36 17.25 2.78
C SER A 524 5.31 18.78 2.64
N ASP A 525 6.32 19.38 2.00
CA ASP A 525 6.47 20.83 1.81
C ASP A 525 5.68 21.36 0.61
N GLU A 526 5.78 20.67 -0.53
CA GLU A 526 4.97 20.92 -1.73
C GLU A 526 4.19 19.66 -2.09
N LYS A 527 2.95 19.57 -1.63
CA LYS A 527 2.12 18.35 -1.76
C LYS A 527 1.78 17.97 -3.21
N SER A 528 1.94 18.89 -4.16
CA SER A 528 1.81 18.63 -5.60
C SER A 528 3.09 18.06 -6.22
N LYS A 529 4.21 18.03 -5.50
CA LYS A 529 5.47 17.41 -5.93
C LYS A 529 5.62 16.02 -5.31
N ILE A 530 6.32 15.15 -6.01
CA ILE A 530 6.61 13.79 -5.56
C ILE A 530 8.11 13.61 -5.37
N TYR A 531 8.47 12.72 -4.44
CA TYR A 531 9.79 12.10 -4.44
C TYR A 531 9.88 11.10 -5.61
N PRO A 532 11.10 10.69 -6.01
CA PRO A 532 11.30 9.62 -6.97
C PRO A 532 10.46 8.39 -6.59
N PRO A 533 9.58 7.90 -7.47
CA PRO A 533 8.83 6.68 -7.20
C PRO A 533 9.80 5.54 -6.92
N ALA A 534 9.48 4.68 -5.96
CA ALA A 534 10.28 3.48 -5.68
C ALA A 534 9.47 2.24 -6.02
N VAL A 535 10.10 1.25 -6.67
CA VAL A 535 9.45 -0.01 -7.02
C VAL A 535 10.02 -1.13 -6.17
N SER A 536 9.16 -1.90 -5.51
CA SER A 536 9.56 -3.10 -4.78
C SER A 536 9.16 -4.34 -5.57
N ILE A 537 10.10 -5.24 -5.82
CA ILE A 537 9.90 -6.49 -6.56
C ILE A 537 10.19 -7.67 -5.65
N THR A 538 9.31 -8.68 -5.69
CA THR A 538 9.54 -9.99 -5.07
C THR A 538 9.55 -11.07 -6.14
N TYR A 539 10.63 -11.84 -6.21
CA TYR A 539 10.77 -12.95 -7.14
C TYR A 539 10.36 -14.28 -6.50
N ALA A 540 9.92 -15.23 -7.32
CA ALA A 540 9.74 -16.61 -6.92
C ALA A 540 10.34 -17.55 -7.98
N SER A 541 10.94 -18.64 -7.52
CA SER A 541 11.51 -19.67 -8.40
C SER A 541 10.70 -20.96 -8.27
N ARG A 542 10.52 -21.69 -9.37
CA ARG A 542 9.75 -22.95 -9.41
C ARG A 542 10.44 -23.98 -10.28
N ASP A 543 10.26 -25.25 -9.95
CA ASP A 543 10.67 -26.34 -10.83
C ASP A 543 9.68 -26.42 -12.02
N PRO A 544 10.16 -26.37 -13.27
CA PRO A 544 9.33 -26.47 -14.48
C PRO A 544 8.61 -27.83 -14.63
N SER A 545 8.96 -28.86 -13.87
CA SER A 545 8.35 -30.19 -13.92
C SER A 545 7.02 -30.32 -13.16
N PHE A 546 6.64 -29.33 -12.34
CA PHE A 546 5.32 -29.36 -11.71
C PHE A 546 4.23 -29.24 -12.77
N ALA A 547 3.38 -30.27 -12.84
CA ALA A 547 2.19 -30.28 -13.67
C ALA A 547 1.25 -29.16 -13.22
N TYR A 548 1.36 -27.96 -13.82
CA TYR A 548 0.33 -26.95 -14.09
C TYR A 548 -0.79 -26.68 -13.05
N THR A 549 -0.64 -27.08 -11.78
CA THR A 549 -1.75 -27.17 -10.81
C THR A 549 -1.49 -26.44 -9.50
N VAL A 550 -0.25 -25.99 -9.26
CA VAL A 550 0.05 -25.15 -8.10
C VAL A 550 -0.12 -23.70 -8.52
N GLU A 551 -1.22 -23.11 -8.08
CA GLU A 551 -1.46 -21.68 -8.24
C GLU A 551 -0.58 -20.91 -7.25
N ASP A 552 0.16 -19.92 -7.76
CA ASP A 552 0.87 -18.97 -6.93
C ASP A 552 0.18 -17.61 -7.01
N GLY A 553 0.08 -16.93 -5.86
CA GLY A 553 -0.42 -15.56 -5.79
C GLY A 553 0.54 -14.61 -6.50
N VAL A 554 0.05 -13.96 -7.56
CA VAL A 554 0.74 -12.92 -8.35
C VAL A 554 0.03 -11.60 -8.11
N GLY A 555 0.80 -10.52 -7.91
CA GLY A 555 0.26 -9.21 -7.56
C GLY A 555 0.91 -8.05 -8.29
N PHE A 556 0.09 -7.09 -8.69
CA PHE A 556 0.51 -5.76 -9.16
C PHE A 556 -0.15 -4.70 -8.29
N GLN A 557 0.65 -3.84 -7.67
CA GLN A 557 0.18 -2.85 -6.71
C GLN A 557 0.76 -1.47 -7.00
N CYS A 558 -0.07 -0.44 -6.93
CA CYS A 558 0.35 0.96 -6.96
C CYS A 558 -0.20 1.66 -5.72
N VAL A 559 0.71 2.22 -4.91
CA VAL A 559 0.41 2.77 -3.59
C VAL A 559 0.92 4.20 -3.51
N TYR A 560 0.02 5.12 -3.17
CA TYR A 560 0.36 6.50 -2.91
C TYR A 560 0.48 6.74 -1.41
N THR A 561 1.59 7.35 -0.99
CA THR A 561 1.87 7.70 0.40
C THR A 561 2.19 9.19 0.51
N VAL A 562 1.90 9.77 1.67
CA VAL A 562 2.29 11.14 2.02
C VAL A 562 2.87 11.10 3.41
N ASP A 563 4.03 11.71 3.61
CA ASP A 563 4.51 12.01 4.96
C ASP A 563 3.78 13.26 5.46
N ASP A 564 2.67 13.07 6.19
CA ASP A 564 1.86 14.17 6.71
C ASP A 564 1.97 14.30 8.24
N SER A 565 2.12 15.55 8.67
CA SER A 565 1.96 16.06 10.04
C SER A 565 0.59 15.80 10.67
N PHE A 566 -0.38 15.29 9.91
CA PHE A 566 -1.71 14.92 10.40
C PHE A 566 -1.65 14.08 11.67
N TRP A 567 -0.77 13.07 11.72
CA TRP A 567 -0.72 12.16 12.86
C TRP A 567 -0.22 12.82 14.15
N THR A 568 0.71 13.77 14.04
CA THR A 568 1.09 14.63 15.16
C THR A 568 -0.07 15.50 15.62
N THR A 569 -0.88 16.00 14.68
CA THR A 569 -2.09 16.78 14.99
C THR A 569 -3.17 15.92 15.63
N TRP A 570 -3.33 14.67 15.17
CA TRP A 570 -4.21 13.67 15.75
C TRP A 570 -3.88 13.42 17.22
N ASP A 571 -2.61 13.22 17.55
CA ASP A 571 -2.17 13.02 18.94
C ASP A 571 -2.53 14.23 19.82
N ASN A 572 -2.33 15.45 19.31
CA ASN A 572 -2.71 16.68 20.01
C ASN A 572 -4.23 16.78 20.25
N VAL A 573 -5.04 16.45 19.24
CA VAL A 573 -6.51 16.43 19.35
C VAL A 573 -6.99 15.34 20.31
N PHE A 574 -6.35 14.16 20.26
CA PHE A 574 -6.63 13.05 21.17
C PHE A 574 -6.42 13.46 22.63
N ILE A 575 -5.24 14.01 22.95
CA ILE A 575 -4.91 14.49 24.30
C ILE A 575 -5.92 15.55 24.74
N THR A 576 -6.20 16.53 23.88
CA THR A 576 -7.13 17.62 24.17
C THR A 576 -8.55 17.10 24.48
N ALA A 577 -9.07 16.19 23.65
CA ALA A 577 -10.38 15.59 23.87
C ALA A 577 -10.44 14.81 25.20
N MET A 578 -9.38 14.07 25.54
CA MET A 578 -9.30 13.34 26.81
C MET A 578 -9.27 14.26 28.03
N VAL A 579 -8.58 15.41 27.94
CA VAL A 579 -8.58 16.42 29.01
C VAL A 579 -9.99 17.00 29.21
N PHE A 580 -10.70 17.36 28.12
CA PHE A 580 -12.08 17.85 28.22
C PHE A 580 -13.04 16.79 28.76
N SER A 581 -12.93 15.54 28.31
CA SER A 581 -13.70 14.42 28.86
C SER A 581 -13.44 14.22 30.36
N GLY A 582 -12.18 14.29 30.78
CA GLY A 582 -11.78 14.21 32.19
C GLY A 582 -12.33 15.37 33.03
N ALA A 583 -12.28 16.60 32.51
CA ALA A 583 -12.83 17.78 33.17
C ALA A 583 -14.37 17.70 33.28
N TYR A 584 -15.06 17.25 32.24
CA TYR A 584 -16.50 17.06 32.25
C TYR A 584 -16.91 15.95 33.24
N TRP A 585 -16.17 14.85 33.28
CA TRP A 585 -16.36 13.79 34.27
C TRP A 585 -16.13 14.31 35.70
N ALA A 586 -15.04 15.06 35.94
CA ALA A 586 -14.76 15.67 37.24
C ALA A 586 -15.87 16.65 37.67
N TYR A 587 -16.41 17.45 36.74
CA TYR A 587 -17.57 18.30 36.98
C TYR A 587 -18.81 17.47 37.36
N GLY A 588 -19.09 16.38 36.64
CA GLY A 588 -20.15 15.44 36.98
C GLY A 588 -19.98 14.84 38.38
N MET A 589 -18.76 14.44 38.74
CA MET A 589 -18.40 13.95 40.07
C MET A 589 -18.59 15.02 41.15
N MET A 590 -18.19 16.27 40.89
CA MET A 590 -18.41 17.39 41.82
C MET A 590 -19.90 17.66 42.04
N ARG A 591 -20.73 17.59 41.00
CA ARG A 591 -22.19 17.77 41.13
C ARG A 591 -22.81 16.69 42.02
N VAL A 592 -22.45 15.43 41.79
CA VAL A 592 -22.97 14.32 42.62
C VAL A 592 -22.43 14.39 44.04
N SER A 593 -21.14 14.70 44.22
CA SER A 593 -20.55 14.89 45.55
C SER A 593 -21.24 16.00 46.35
N ARG A 594 -21.58 17.13 45.70
CA ARG A 594 -22.36 18.21 46.32
C ARG A 594 -23.80 17.82 46.66
N ARG A 595 -24.40 16.83 45.99
CA ARG A 595 -25.71 16.27 46.38
C ARG A 595 -25.58 15.29 47.57
N ARG A 596 -24.38 14.73 47.79
CA ARG A 596 -24.09 13.71 48.80
C ARG A 596 -23.29 14.24 50.01
N ILE A 597 -23.51 15.50 50.43
CA ILE A 597 -22.75 16.22 51.49
C ILE A 597 -22.57 15.44 52.81
N THR A 598 -23.37 14.41 53.09
CA THR A 598 -23.36 13.63 54.34
C THR A 598 -22.78 12.22 54.23
N ARG A 599 -22.04 11.87 53.16
CA ARG A 599 -21.60 10.48 52.90
C ARG A 599 -20.10 10.31 52.64
N ASP A 600 -19.53 9.24 53.23
CA ASP A 600 -18.23 8.67 52.86
C ASP A 600 -18.28 8.03 51.46
N ALA A 601 -17.11 7.82 50.84
CA ALA A 601 -17.00 7.10 49.58
C ALA A 601 -17.52 5.66 49.75
N ASP A 602 -18.56 5.30 49.01
CA ASP A 602 -19.17 3.97 49.02
C ASP A 602 -19.33 3.43 47.59
N SER A 603 -19.47 2.12 47.47
CA SER A 603 -19.58 1.31 46.25
C SER A 603 -20.47 1.93 45.16
N SER A 604 -21.60 2.56 45.52
CA SER A 604 -22.49 3.21 44.56
C SER A 604 -21.87 4.47 43.91
N LEU A 605 -21.05 5.23 44.64
CA LEU A 605 -20.30 6.36 44.09
C LEU A 605 -19.18 5.87 43.18
N MET A 606 -18.55 4.74 43.50
CA MET A 606 -17.54 4.12 42.63
C MET A 606 -18.15 3.60 41.34
N MET A 607 -19.32 2.94 41.38
CA MET A 607 -20.03 2.51 40.17
C MET A 607 -20.48 3.71 39.33
N TYR A 608 -20.95 4.79 39.95
CA TYR A 608 -21.25 6.05 39.25
C TYR A 608 -20.00 6.60 38.55
N ALA A 609 -18.88 6.67 39.27
CA ALA A 609 -17.62 7.19 38.76
C ALA A 609 -17.12 6.37 37.55
N VAL A 610 -17.18 5.03 37.63
CA VAL A 610 -16.77 4.13 36.54
C VAL A 610 -17.72 4.22 35.35
N GLY A 611 -19.04 4.13 35.57
CA GLY A 611 -20.02 4.12 34.50
C GLY A 611 -20.09 5.44 33.74
N THR A 612 -20.12 6.56 34.45
CA THR A 612 -20.09 7.90 33.82
C THR A 612 -18.71 8.22 33.25
N GLY A 613 -17.63 7.78 33.89
CA GLY A 613 -16.27 7.91 33.36
C GLY A 613 -16.10 7.19 32.02
N ALA A 614 -16.55 5.94 31.94
CA ALA A 614 -16.56 5.18 30.70
C ALA A 614 -17.36 5.87 29.60
N ALA A 615 -18.56 6.41 29.91
CA ALA A 615 -19.36 7.17 28.95
C ALA A 615 -18.67 8.47 28.46
N CYS A 616 -18.02 9.21 29.36
CA CYS A 616 -17.31 10.45 29.02
C CYS A 616 -16.06 10.19 28.17
N VAL A 617 -15.30 9.14 28.49
CA VAL A 617 -14.13 8.73 27.69
C VAL A 617 -14.60 8.23 26.32
N ALA A 618 -15.62 7.38 26.26
CA ALA A 618 -16.20 6.91 25.00
C ALA A 618 -16.67 8.08 24.12
N GLY A 619 -17.34 9.08 24.70
CA GLY A 619 -17.75 10.29 23.99
C GLY A 619 -16.56 11.09 23.46
N GLY A 620 -15.50 11.24 24.24
CA GLY A 620 -14.26 11.91 23.82
C GLY A 620 -13.57 11.17 22.67
N LEU A 621 -13.45 9.85 22.77
CA LEU A 621 -12.88 9.00 21.71
C LEU A 621 -13.73 9.07 20.44
N ALA A 622 -15.06 9.05 20.55
CA ALA A 622 -15.97 9.20 19.42
C ALA A 622 -15.77 10.55 18.72
N VAL A 623 -15.61 11.65 19.47
CA VAL A 623 -15.31 12.97 18.90
C VAL A 623 -13.99 12.94 18.12
N VAL A 624 -12.94 12.36 18.68
CA VAL A 624 -11.63 12.24 18.02
C VAL A 624 -11.75 11.44 16.73
N LEU A 625 -12.40 10.27 16.77
CA LEU A 625 -12.64 9.41 15.60
C LEU A 625 -13.43 10.15 14.51
N ILE A 626 -14.49 10.91 14.89
CA ILE A 626 -15.28 11.71 13.96
C ILE A 626 -14.41 12.76 13.28
N PHE A 627 -13.61 13.53 14.03
CA PHE A 627 -12.72 14.52 13.45
C PHE A 627 -11.67 13.91 12.52
N GLY A 628 -11.07 12.77 12.88
CA GLY A 628 -10.12 12.07 12.01
C GLY A 628 -10.75 11.55 10.73
N GLY A 629 -11.93 10.92 10.83
CA GLY A 629 -12.65 10.46 9.65
C GLY A 629 -13.07 11.61 8.73
N LEU A 630 -13.62 12.69 9.32
CA LEU A 630 -14.05 13.88 8.58
C LEU A 630 -12.90 14.57 7.87
N TYR A 631 -11.71 14.63 8.47
CA TYR A 631 -10.53 15.19 7.83
C TYR A 631 -10.27 14.48 6.49
N TRP A 632 -10.14 13.16 6.50
CA TRP A 632 -9.88 12.40 5.27
C TRP A 632 -11.04 12.50 4.29
N PHE A 633 -12.29 12.42 4.76
CA PHE A 633 -13.44 12.51 3.86
C PHE A 633 -13.51 13.88 3.16
N LEU A 634 -13.39 14.98 3.89
CA LEU A 634 -13.51 16.33 3.32
C LEU A 634 -12.31 16.71 2.46
N PHE A 635 -11.10 16.46 2.97
CA PHE A 635 -9.91 16.85 2.25
C PHE A 635 -9.69 15.91 1.07
N PHE A 636 -9.67 14.59 1.21
CA PHE A 636 -9.37 13.72 0.06
C PHE A 636 -10.45 13.71 -1.03
N LYS A 637 -11.75 13.70 -0.69
CA LYS A 637 -12.82 13.52 -1.69
C LYS A 637 -13.17 14.78 -2.47
N ALA A 638 -12.94 15.96 -1.91
CA ALA A 638 -13.30 17.24 -2.52
C ALA A 638 -12.09 18.05 -3.03
N GLN A 639 -10.93 17.42 -3.21
CA GLN A 639 -9.70 18.08 -3.66
C GLN A 639 -9.62 18.15 -5.20
N GLN A 640 -9.33 19.34 -5.73
CA GLN A 640 -8.85 19.53 -7.11
C GLN A 640 -7.32 19.59 -7.17
N GLU A 641 -6.71 20.26 -6.18
CA GLU A 641 -5.26 20.28 -5.93
C GLU A 641 -4.88 19.29 -4.83
N VAL A 642 -3.66 18.75 -4.91
CA VAL A 642 -3.18 17.68 -4.02
C VAL A 642 -2.91 18.25 -2.62
N TYR A 643 -3.74 17.90 -1.64
CA TYR A 643 -3.54 18.30 -0.24
C TYR A 643 -3.44 17.10 0.72
N THR A 644 -4.02 15.94 0.43
CA THR A 644 -3.87 14.73 1.26
C THR A 644 -4.09 13.46 0.44
N VAL A 645 -3.47 12.33 0.81
CA VAL A 645 -3.80 11.00 0.25
C VAL A 645 -4.21 10.06 1.37
N VAL A 646 -5.31 9.33 1.21
CA VAL A 646 -5.84 8.42 2.24
C VAL A 646 -4.86 7.26 2.49
N PRO A 647 -4.41 7.04 3.74
CA PRO A 647 -3.53 5.94 4.09
C PRO A 647 -4.26 4.60 3.95
N MET A 648 -3.50 3.56 3.64
CA MET A 648 -4.04 2.22 3.48
C MET A 648 -4.46 1.63 4.83
N ASP A 649 -5.46 0.76 4.78
CA ASP A 649 -5.99 0.02 5.93
C ASP A 649 -4.96 -0.90 6.61
N SER A 650 -3.86 -1.23 5.93
CA SER A 650 -2.73 -2.01 6.41
C SER A 650 -1.70 -1.20 7.21
N ASP A 651 -1.73 0.14 7.10
CA ASP A 651 -0.86 1.04 7.83
C ASP A 651 -1.07 0.89 9.34
N SER A 652 0.03 0.80 10.08
CA SER A 652 0.08 0.82 11.54
C SER A 652 -0.81 1.90 12.17
N ARG A 653 -0.86 3.10 11.56
CA ARG A 653 -1.62 4.23 12.10
C ARG A 653 -3.12 4.06 11.91
N VAL A 654 -3.55 3.45 10.81
CA VAL A 654 -4.97 3.09 10.59
C VAL A 654 -5.39 1.92 11.48
N LYS A 655 -4.47 0.99 11.82
CA LYS A 655 -4.73 -0.03 12.83
C LYS A 655 -5.01 0.58 14.20
N MET A 656 -4.22 1.58 14.62
CA MET A 656 -4.49 2.32 15.86
C MET A 656 -5.87 2.97 15.85
N PHE A 657 -6.32 3.54 14.72
CA PHE A 657 -7.68 4.07 14.60
C PHE A 657 -8.76 3.00 14.85
N LYS A 658 -8.56 1.78 14.34
CA LYS A 658 -9.47 0.63 14.56
C LYS A 658 -9.50 0.23 16.04
N GLU A 659 -8.35 0.14 16.67
CA GLU A 659 -8.24 -0.20 18.11
C GLU A 659 -8.92 0.86 18.99
N VAL A 660 -8.79 2.15 18.64
CA VAL A 660 -9.48 3.24 19.34
C VAL A 660 -10.99 3.17 19.14
N LEU A 661 -11.46 2.80 17.95
CA LEU A 661 -12.88 2.56 17.67
C LEU A 661 -13.43 1.42 18.54
N ASP A 662 -12.74 0.29 18.60
CA ASP A 662 -13.13 -0.85 19.44
C ASP A 662 -13.19 -0.46 20.92
N ALA A 663 -12.21 0.30 21.41
CA ALA A 663 -12.20 0.83 22.77
C ALA A 663 -13.38 1.79 23.04
N ALA A 664 -13.69 2.69 22.10
CA ALA A 664 -14.80 3.62 22.23
C ALA A 664 -16.15 2.89 22.33
N VAL A 665 -16.37 1.87 21.49
CA VAL A 665 -17.58 1.04 21.51
C VAL A 665 -17.67 0.23 22.81
N GLY A 666 -16.58 -0.38 23.25
CA GLY A 666 -16.53 -1.13 24.50
C GLY A 666 -16.87 -0.27 25.72
N LEU A 667 -16.30 0.93 25.83
CA LEU A 667 -16.59 1.87 26.91
C LEU A 667 -18.02 2.44 26.84
N ALA A 668 -18.53 2.69 25.63
CA ALA A 668 -19.92 3.11 25.44
C ALA A 668 -20.91 2.03 25.91
N ALA A 669 -20.61 0.75 25.68
CA ALA A 669 -21.41 -0.37 26.17
C ALA A 669 -21.44 -0.42 27.70
N VAL A 670 -20.30 -0.19 28.37
CA VAL A 670 -20.23 -0.09 29.84
C VAL A 670 -21.06 1.09 30.34
N GLY A 671 -20.95 2.27 29.72
CA GLY A 671 -21.75 3.44 30.06
C GLY A 671 -23.26 3.21 29.89
N MET A 672 -23.66 2.51 28.81
CA MET A 672 -25.06 2.13 28.57
C MET A 672 -25.57 1.13 29.62
N ALA A 673 -24.78 0.08 29.92
CA ALA A 673 -25.12 -0.91 30.93
C ALA A 673 -25.29 -0.25 32.31
N TYR A 674 -24.42 0.69 32.66
CA TYR A 674 -24.55 1.49 33.87
C TYR A 674 -25.83 2.32 33.86
N THR A 675 -26.17 2.98 32.75
CA THR A 675 -27.41 3.79 32.64
C THR A 675 -28.65 2.93 32.84
N ILE A 676 -28.69 1.73 32.25
CA ILE A 676 -29.79 0.77 32.43
C ILE A 676 -29.85 0.29 33.88
N ALA A 677 -28.72 -0.09 34.47
CA ALA A 677 -28.67 -0.50 35.87
C ALA A 677 -29.15 0.61 36.81
N TRP A 678 -28.80 1.86 36.52
CA TRP A 678 -29.29 3.01 37.28
C TRP A 678 -30.80 3.21 37.12
N GLN A 679 -31.32 3.11 35.88
CA GLN A 679 -32.76 3.22 35.60
C GLN A 679 -33.61 2.16 36.33
N CYS A 680 -33.07 0.95 36.52
CA CYS A 680 -33.77 -0.12 37.24
C CYS A 680 -33.78 0.05 38.77
N ASN A 681 -32.98 0.98 39.34
CA ASN A 681 -32.78 1.13 40.78
C ASN A 681 -33.37 2.43 41.36
N TYR A 682 -34.38 3.03 40.70
CA TYR A 682 -35.09 4.19 41.24
C TYR A 682 -36.09 3.81 42.34
N ASP A 683 -36.02 4.49 43.48
CA ASP A 683 -37.04 4.38 44.52
C ASP A 683 -38.18 5.37 44.24
N ILE A 684 -39.37 4.83 43.96
CA ILE A 684 -40.55 5.63 43.60
C ILE A 684 -41.60 5.47 44.68
N PHE A 685 -42.11 6.59 45.19
CA PHE A 685 -43.17 6.61 46.20
C PHE A 685 -44.38 7.40 45.72
N PHE A 686 -45.53 6.72 45.67
CA PHE A 686 -46.80 7.31 45.26
C PHE A 686 -47.59 7.80 46.47
N LEU A 687 -47.89 9.10 46.49
CA LEU A 687 -48.77 9.78 47.45
C LEU A 687 -50.15 9.96 46.81
N ASP A 688 -51.12 9.16 47.24
CA ASP A 688 -52.51 9.28 46.79
C ASP A 688 -53.31 10.14 47.77
N TRP A 689 -53.83 11.26 47.28
CA TRP A 689 -54.56 12.24 48.09
C TRP A 689 -56.06 11.96 48.13
N GLU A 690 -56.53 10.90 47.46
CA GLU A 690 -57.95 10.54 47.43
C GLU A 690 -58.44 10.09 48.80
N LYS A 691 -59.57 10.63 49.22
CA LYS A 691 -60.21 10.27 50.48
C LYS A 691 -61.18 9.11 50.26
N PRO A 692 -61.31 8.18 51.22
CA PRO A 692 -62.30 7.13 51.13
C PRO A 692 -63.71 7.73 51.07
N ARG A 693 -64.57 7.21 50.19
CA ARG A 693 -65.96 7.66 50.07
C ARG A 693 -66.81 7.03 51.17
N ALA A 694 -67.65 7.82 51.83
CA ALA A 694 -68.67 7.28 52.72
C ALA A 694 -69.74 6.59 51.86
N THR A 695 -69.83 5.27 51.93
CA THR A 695 -70.88 4.46 51.30
C THR A 695 -71.82 3.92 52.37
N THR A 696 -73.11 3.93 52.09
CA THR A 696 -74.11 3.31 52.96
C THR A 696 -74.16 1.82 52.66
N THR A 697 -73.89 1.00 53.67
CA THR A 697 -74.12 -0.45 53.60
C THR A 697 -75.61 -0.74 53.37
N PRO A 698 -75.99 -1.93 52.90
CA PRO A 698 -77.40 -2.34 52.78
C PRO A 698 -78.19 -2.25 54.09
N GLN A 699 -77.49 -2.17 55.23
CA GLN A 699 -78.03 -2.04 56.59
C GLN A 699 -78.09 -0.58 57.09
N GLY A 700 -77.79 0.41 56.23
CA GLY A 700 -77.89 1.84 56.56
C GLY A 700 -76.74 2.41 57.38
N HIS A 701 -75.69 1.63 57.66
CA HIS A 701 -74.48 2.13 58.31
C HIS A 701 -73.54 2.75 57.29
N MET A 702 -73.05 3.97 57.59
CA MET A 702 -72.02 4.63 56.81
C MET A 702 -70.68 3.95 57.05
N MET A 703 -70.08 3.39 56.00
CA MET A 703 -68.73 2.84 56.01
C MET A 703 -67.86 3.58 55.00
N ASN A 704 -66.57 3.69 55.29
CA ASN A 704 -65.61 4.27 54.37
C ASN A 704 -65.20 3.20 53.34
N ALA A 705 -65.57 3.39 52.08
CA ALA A 705 -65.14 2.54 50.99
C ALA A 705 -63.63 2.67 50.77
N PRO A 706 -62.90 1.56 50.51
CA PRO A 706 -61.47 1.61 50.22
C PRO A 706 -61.21 2.39 48.93
N VAL A 707 -60.09 3.14 48.92
CA VAL A 707 -59.64 3.91 47.76
C VAL A 707 -59.18 2.96 46.65
N SER A 708 -59.55 3.24 45.41
CA SER A 708 -59.18 2.44 44.23
C SER A 708 -57.66 2.40 44.01
N ALA A 709 -57.12 1.20 43.78
CA ALA A 709 -55.70 1.01 43.46
C ALA A 709 -55.36 1.29 41.97
N TRP A 710 -56.37 1.40 41.10
CA TRP A 710 -56.18 1.52 39.66
C TRP A 710 -55.41 2.76 39.23
N ARG A 711 -55.68 3.92 39.86
CA ARG A 711 -54.95 5.17 39.58
C ARG A 711 -53.45 5.00 39.82
N LYS A 712 -53.05 4.32 40.90
CA LYS A 712 -51.65 4.03 41.20
C LYS A 712 -51.00 3.13 40.16
N MET A 713 -51.69 2.07 39.74
CA MET A 713 -51.19 1.17 38.71
C MET A 713 -51.07 1.86 37.35
N PHE A 714 -52.04 2.70 36.99
CA PHE A 714 -52.02 3.48 35.77
C PHE A 714 -50.84 4.45 35.72
N ILE A 715 -50.69 5.28 36.76
CA ILE A 715 -49.56 6.22 36.85
C ILE A 715 -48.21 5.49 36.86
N ALA A 716 -48.11 4.32 37.51
CA ALA A 716 -46.91 3.51 37.47
C ALA A 716 -46.60 2.95 36.06
N ASN A 717 -47.63 2.58 35.29
CA ASN A 717 -47.48 2.16 33.91
C ASN A 717 -46.98 3.31 33.02
N GLU A 718 -47.62 4.48 33.10
CA GLU A 718 -47.21 5.67 32.33
C GLU A 718 -45.78 6.10 32.65
N TRP A 719 -45.37 6.01 33.94
CA TRP A 719 -43.99 6.26 34.31
C TRP A 719 -43.00 5.27 33.68
N ASN A 720 -43.35 3.99 33.65
CA ASN A 720 -42.52 2.96 33.02
C ASN A 720 -42.37 3.19 31.50
N GLU A 721 -43.43 3.63 30.82
CA GLU A 721 -43.37 4.01 29.41
C GLU A 721 -42.42 5.18 29.18
N LEU A 722 -42.51 6.23 30.01
CA LEU A 722 -41.63 7.40 29.95
C LEU A 722 -40.14 7.07 30.14
N GLN A 723 -39.79 6.03 30.91
CA GLN A 723 -38.38 5.63 31.08
C GLN A 723 -37.72 5.16 29.78
N THR A 724 -38.53 4.72 28.82
CA THR A 724 -38.04 4.21 27.52
C THR A 724 -38.20 5.21 26.38
N GLU A 725 -38.85 6.35 26.63
CA GLU A 725 -39.08 7.40 25.65
C GLU A 725 -37.76 8.06 25.23
N ARG A 726 -37.59 8.29 23.93
CA ARG A 726 -36.36 8.84 23.35
C ARG A 726 -36.67 10.01 22.43
N LEU A 727 -35.77 10.99 22.43
CA LEU A 727 -35.82 12.11 21.47
C LEU A 727 -35.69 11.66 20.00
N THR A 728 -35.18 10.46 19.73
CA THR A 728 -34.95 9.96 18.38
C THR A 728 -35.48 8.54 18.21
N SER A 729 -36.03 8.24 17.04
CA SER A 729 -36.48 6.91 16.66
C SER A 729 -35.33 6.09 16.05
N ARG A 730 -34.91 5.03 16.76
CA ARG A 730 -33.86 4.12 16.30
C ARG A 730 -34.20 3.45 14.96
N ALA A 731 -35.45 3.00 14.80
CA ALA A 731 -35.91 2.36 13.57
C ALA A 731 -35.82 3.33 12.39
N PHE A 732 -36.30 4.57 12.57
CA PHE A 732 -36.25 5.58 11.52
C PHE A 732 -34.80 5.94 11.13
N THR A 733 -33.91 6.10 12.11
CA THR A 733 -32.49 6.34 11.85
C THR A 733 -31.87 5.23 11.02
N LEU A 734 -32.08 3.95 11.41
CA LEU A 734 -31.50 2.81 10.68
C LEU A 734 -32.08 2.67 9.27
N THR A 735 -33.38 2.90 9.09
CA THR A 735 -34.01 2.88 7.77
C THR A 735 -33.42 3.94 6.84
N LEU A 736 -33.23 5.18 7.33
CA LEU A 736 -32.59 6.23 6.55
C LEU A 736 -31.12 5.94 6.26
N MET A 737 -30.37 5.39 7.23
CA MET A 737 -28.99 4.95 7.01
C MET A 737 -28.91 3.93 5.87
N LEU A 738 -29.79 2.91 5.87
CA LEU A 738 -29.85 1.91 4.80
C LEU A 738 -30.27 2.53 3.46
N LEU A 739 -31.23 3.45 3.46
CA LEU A 739 -31.67 4.16 2.26
C LEU A 739 -30.52 4.95 1.62
N PHE A 740 -29.77 5.72 2.39
CA PHE A 740 -28.65 6.51 1.87
C PHE A 740 -27.46 5.64 1.47
N LEU A 741 -27.09 4.64 2.29
CA LEU A 741 -25.91 3.82 2.03
C LEU A 741 -26.10 2.79 0.91
N LEU A 742 -27.21 2.04 0.95
CA LEU A 742 -27.51 0.96 -0.01
C LEU A 742 -28.53 1.38 -1.07
N GLY A 743 -29.50 2.23 -0.74
CA GLY A 743 -30.54 2.64 -1.69
C GLY A 743 -30.08 3.67 -2.72
N LEU A 744 -29.10 4.51 -2.36
CA LEU A 744 -28.48 5.51 -3.25
C LEU A 744 -27.01 5.20 -3.56
N ASP A 745 -26.51 4.05 -3.13
CA ASP A 745 -25.10 3.64 -3.31
C ASP A 745 -24.07 4.61 -2.70
N TRP A 746 -24.47 5.34 -1.63
CA TRP A 746 -23.65 6.01 -0.62
C TRP A 746 -22.31 5.32 -0.34
N GLN A 747 -22.36 4.01 -0.14
CA GLN A 747 -21.19 3.21 0.23
C GLN A 747 -20.06 3.24 -0.82
N ASN A 748 -20.38 3.45 -2.10
CA ASN A 748 -19.39 3.44 -3.18
C ASN A 748 -18.48 4.68 -3.14
N MET A 749 -18.94 5.77 -2.52
CA MET A 749 -18.10 6.94 -2.23
C MET A 749 -16.92 6.62 -1.29
N CYS A 750 -16.88 5.45 -0.65
CA CYS A 750 -15.80 5.07 0.28
C CYS A 750 -14.57 4.44 -0.40
N VAL A 751 -14.58 4.30 -1.73
CA VAL A 751 -13.42 3.87 -2.53
C VAL A 751 -12.27 4.87 -2.41
N ILE A 752 -11.01 4.42 -2.41
CA ILE A 752 -9.82 5.29 -2.35
C ILE A 752 -9.53 5.93 -3.72
N GLU A 753 -10.44 6.81 -4.12
CA GLU A 753 -10.31 7.67 -5.30
C GLU A 753 -10.79 9.09 -4.97
N PRO A 754 -10.18 10.14 -5.53
CA PRO A 754 -10.57 11.53 -5.31
C PRO A 754 -11.81 11.88 -6.16
N THR A 755 -12.89 11.12 -5.99
CA THR A 755 -14.17 11.31 -6.67
C THR A 755 -15.32 11.03 -5.70
N LEU A 756 -16.41 11.74 -5.91
CA LEU A 756 -17.71 11.56 -5.24
C LEU A 756 -18.67 10.71 -6.09
N ALA A 757 -18.15 10.01 -7.11
CA ALA A 757 -18.92 9.09 -7.93
C ALA A 757 -19.51 7.95 -7.06
N THR A 758 -20.74 7.56 -7.40
CA THR A 758 -21.48 6.46 -6.76
C THR A 758 -21.51 5.19 -7.62
N ASP A 759 -20.73 5.17 -8.70
CA ASP A 759 -20.65 4.02 -9.61
C ASP A 759 -20.18 2.76 -8.87
N ASP A 760 -20.55 1.60 -9.41
CA ASP A 760 -20.15 0.32 -8.82
C ASP A 760 -18.62 0.20 -8.72
N PRO A 761 -18.08 -0.20 -7.55
CA PRO A 761 -16.66 -0.31 -7.35
C PRO A 761 -16.09 -1.42 -8.24
N LYS A 762 -15.01 -1.09 -8.93
CA LYS A 762 -14.32 -2.03 -9.81
C LYS A 762 -13.48 -3.01 -8.99
N PRO A 763 -13.13 -4.20 -9.53
CA PRO A 763 -12.43 -5.25 -8.77
C PRO A 763 -11.08 -4.83 -8.17
N TYR A 764 -10.41 -3.86 -8.78
CA TYR A 764 -9.11 -3.34 -8.33
C TYR A 764 -9.20 -2.21 -7.30
N GLN A 765 -10.41 -1.72 -7.02
CA GLN A 765 -10.65 -0.60 -6.12
C GLN A 765 -10.88 -1.11 -4.71
N VAL A 766 -10.16 -0.53 -3.75
CA VAL A 766 -10.30 -0.87 -2.33
C VAL A 766 -11.06 0.25 -1.61
N GLN A 767 -11.98 -0.13 -0.73
CA GLN A 767 -12.68 0.81 0.14
C GLN A 767 -11.90 1.04 1.43
N SER A 768 -11.81 2.30 1.86
CA SER A 768 -11.12 2.69 3.10
C SER A 768 -12.06 2.63 4.31
N MET A 769 -11.57 2.08 5.42
CA MET A 769 -12.32 2.10 6.68
C MET A 769 -12.53 3.52 7.21
N LEU A 770 -11.55 4.42 7.03
CA LEU A 770 -11.64 5.80 7.50
C LEU A 770 -12.77 6.56 6.80
N LEU A 771 -12.87 6.40 5.47
CA LEU A 771 -13.92 7.01 4.67
C LEU A 771 -15.30 6.42 5.00
N ARG A 772 -15.38 5.10 5.19
CA ARG A 772 -16.62 4.41 5.63
C ARG A 772 -17.10 4.94 6.99
N PHE A 773 -16.20 5.05 7.96
CA PHE A 773 -16.54 5.58 9.28
C PHE A 773 -17.00 7.04 9.19
N ALA A 774 -16.29 7.87 8.41
CA ALA A 774 -16.64 9.27 8.23
C ALA A 774 -18.04 9.46 7.62
N LEU A 775 -18.33 8.75 6.53
CA LEU A 775 -19.64 8.81 5.87
C LEU A 775 -20.76 8.35 6.81
N ALA A 776 -20.55 7.23 7.50
CA ALA A 776 -21.51 6.71 8.47
C ALA A 776 -21.73 7.71 9.63
N ALA A 777 -20.67 8.34 10.14
CA ALA A 777 -20.76 9.34 11.19
C ALA A 777 -21.47 10.61 10.74
N ILE A 778 -21.21 11.11 9.53
CA ILE A 778 -21.92 12.26 8.95
C ILE A 778 -23.42 11.96 8.89
N LEU A 779 -23.79 10.84 8.26
CA LEU A 779 -25.19 10.45 8.11
C LEU A 779 -25.87 10.29 9.48
N MET A 780 -25.22 9.60 10.41
CA MET A 780 -25.75 9.40 11.76
C MET A 780 -25.99 10.73 12.48
N CYS A 781 -25.00 11.63 12.46
CA CYS A 781 -25.12 12.95 13.10
C CYS A 781 -26.20 13.82 12.45
N VAL A 782 -26.27 13.86 11.12
CA VAL A 782 -27.27 14.66 10.39
C VAL A 782 -28.68 14.13 10.65
N ILE A 783 -28.89 12.81 10.54
CA ILE A 783 -30.22 12.20 10.76
C ILE A 783 -30.68 12.41 12.21
N VAL A 784 -29.80 12.22 13.19
CA VAL A 784 -30.10 12.46 14.61
C VAL A 784 -30.41 13.94 14.85
N LEU A 785 -29.59 14.85 14.31
CA LEU A 785 -29.81 16.29 14.46
C LEU A 785 -31.16 16.71 13.87
N CYS A 786 -31.51 16.25 12.67
CA CYS A 786 -32.80 16.53 12.05
C CYS A 786 -33.98 16.04 12.91
N GLN A 787 -33.88 14.83 13.48
CA GLN A 787 -34.92 14.30 14.37
C GLN A 787 -35.05 15.12 15.66
N VAL A 788 -33.92 15.48 16.28
CA VAL A 788 -33.88 16.29 17.49
C VAL A 788 -34.50 17.67 17.23
N VAL A 789 -34.09 18.34 16.14
CA VAL A 789 -34.65 19.65 15.74
C VAL A 789 -36.15 19.53 15.47
N TYR A 790 -36.60 18.50 14.76
CA TYR A 790 -38.03 18.26 14.54
C TYR A 790 -38.79 18.05 15.86
N LYS A 791 -38.27 17.22 16.76
CA LYS A 791 -38.91 16.95 18.06
C LYS A 791 -38.97 18.21 18.93
N PHE A 792 -37.88 18.96 19.06
CA PHE A 792 -37.85 20.15 19.90
C PHE A 792 -38.63 21.34 19.32
N VAL A 793 -38.44 21.65 18.03
CA VAL A 793 -39.04 22.85 17.42
C VAL A 793 -40.51 22.63 17.13
N TRP A 794 -40.86 21.45 16.60
CA TRP A 794 -42.21 21.18 16.12
C TRP A 794 -43.02 20.32 17.09
N HIS A 795 -42.57 19.10 17.38
CA HIS A 795 -43.40 18.13 18.10
C HIS A 795 -43.69 18.53 19.54
N HIS A 796 -42.68 18.95 20.31
CA HIS A 796 -42.83 19.32 21.72
C HIS A 796 -43.62 20.63 21.90
N ASN A 797 -43.53 21.56 20.94
CA ASN A 797 -44.21 22.84 21.06
C ASN A 797 -45.66 22.80 20.54
N TYR A 798 -45.94 21.99 19.51
CA TYR A 798 -47.25 22.02 18.82
C TYR A 798 -48.06 20.73 18.90
N VAL A 799 -47.47 19.60 19.27
CA VAL A 799 -48.17 18.30 19.29
C VAL A 799 -48.28 17.77 20.71
N GLU A 800 -47.16 17.37 21.31
CA GLU A 800 -47.14 16.79 22.65
C GLU A 800 -45.76 16.95 23.30
N HIS A 801 -45.79 17.28 24.60
CA HIS A 801 -44.62 17.28 25.47
C HIS A 801 -44.82 16.20 26.55
N PRO A 802 -44.13 15.04 26.47
CA PRO A 802 -44.45 13.86 27.28
C PRO A 802 -44.29 14.11 28.80
N ILE A 803 -43.26 14.86 29.20
CA ILE A 803 -43.03 15.17 30.62
C ILE A 803 -44.11 16.11 31.18
N GLN A 804 -44.60 17.08 30.40
CA GLN A 804 -45.63 18.02 30.86
C GLN A 804 -46.98 17.30 30.97
N GLN A 805 -47.33 16.49 29.96
CA GLN A 805 -48.51 15.63 29.99
C GLN A 805 -48.53 14.69 31.20
N PHE A 806 -47.38 14.14 31.60
CA PHE A 806 -47.29 13.30 32.79
C PHE A 806 -47.58 14.08 34.08
N VAL A 807 -47.04 15.30 34.22
CA VAL A 807 -47.33 16.15 35.39
C VAL A 807 -48.80 16.56 35.43
N ASP A 808 -49.39 16.86 34.28
CA ASP A 808 -50.83 17.13 34.17
C ASP A 808 -51.66 15.90 34.55
N LEU A 809 -51.26 14.72 34.08
CA LEU A 809 -51.92 13.47 34.42
C LEU A 809 -51.90 13.19 35.93
N LEU A 810 -50.79 13.51 36.61
CA LEU A 810 -50.69 13.39 38.06
C LEU A 810 -51.74 14.25 38.79
N THR A 811 -51.96 15.48 38.34
CA THR A 811 -53.01 16.34 38.91
C THR A 811 -54.41 15.83 38.68
N MET A 812 -54.69 15.30 37.48
CA MET A 812 -55.98 14.67 37.18
C MET A 812 -56.21 13.41 38.03
N ALA A 813 -55.17 12.62 38.25
CA ALA A 813 -55.23 11.41 39.07
C ALA A 813 -55.24 11.71 40.59
N ASN A 814 -55.09 12.98 41.01
CA ASN A 814 -54.98 13.39 42.41
C ASN A 814 -53.83 12.66 43.15
N MET A 815 -52.69 12.50 42.48
CA MET A 815 -51.53 11.76 42.98
C MET A 815 -50.26 12.59 42.88
N SER A 816 -49.44 12.58 43.93
CA SER A 816 -48.09 13.14 43.90
C SER A 816 -47.05 12.02 43.93
N ILE A 817 -45.88 12.27 43.35
CA ILE A 817 -44.79 11.29 43.31
C ILE A 817 -43.56 11.87 44.00
N ILE A 818 -42.93 11.08 44.86
CA ILE A 818 -41.56 11.31 45.30
C ILE A 818 -40.67 10.30 44.57
N LEU A 819 -39.72 10.81 43.80
CA LEU A 819 -38.73 10.06 43.05
C LEU A 819 -37.38 10.25 43.74
N LEU A 820 -36.80 9.20 44.32
CA LEU A 820 -35.44 9.30 44.87
C LEU A 820 -34.48 8.74 43.84
N ASP A 821 -33.73 9.67 43.22
CA ASP A 821 -32.66 9.34 42.27
C ASP A 821 -31.39 8.90 43.00
N ASP A 822 -31.23 9.30 44.25
CA ASP A 822 -30.15 8.90 45.13
C ASP A 822 -30.65 8.66 46.56
N GLU A 823 -29.74 8.26 47.45
CA GLU A 823 -30.07 7.93 48.85
C GLU A 823 -30.77 9.07 49.62
N CYS A 824 -30.41 10.33 49.34
CA CYS A 824 -30.91 11.50 50.10
C CYS A 824 -31.31 12.68 49.19
N SER A 825 -31.31 12.49 47.87
CA SER A 825 -31.78 13.49 46.90
C SER A 825 -32.84 12.86 46.01
N GLY A 826 -33.67 13.73 45.44
CA GLY A 826 -34.71 13.30 44.52
C GLY A 826 -35.54 14.46 44.01
N TYR A 827 -36.68 14.10 43.44
CA TYR A 827 -37.64 15.01 42.85
C TYR A 827 -39.02 14.76 43.46
N TYR A 828 -39.74 15.83 43.77
CA TYR A 828 -41.14 15.79 44.16
C TYR A 828 -41.99 16.37 43.04
N LEU A 829 -42.87 15.54 42.50
CA LEU A 829 -43.87 15.91 41.51
C LEU A 829 -45.20 16.10 42.22
N HIS A 830 -45.68 17.35 42.25
CA HIS A 830 -46.94 17.72 42.86
C HIS A 830 -48.10 17.52 41.90
N GLY A 831 -48.96 16.55 42.24
CA GLY A 831 -50.19 16.28 41.48
C GLY A 831 -51.42 16.22 42.37
N ARG A 832 -51.48 17.03 43.44
CA ARG A 832 -52.71 17.11 44.22
C ARG A 832 -53.78 17.83 43.40
N SER A 833 -54.89 17.15 43.16
CA SER A 833 -56.01 17.74 42.44
C SER A 833 -56.71 18.79 43.30
N LEU A 834 -57.29 19.79 42.65
CA LEU A 834 -58.22 20.74 43.26
C LEU A 834 -59.65 20.17 43.28
N MET A 835 -59.87 19.06 42.56
CA MET A 835 -61.12 18.32 42.58
C MET A 835 -61.30 17.60 43.92
N THR A 836 -62.55 17.43 44.36
CA THR A 836 -62.86 16.75 45.62
C THR A 836 -62.56 15.25 45.54
N PHE A 837 -62.76 14.66 44.36
CA PHE A 837 -62.48 13.27 44.03
C PHE A 837 -62.03 13.16 42.57
N SER A 838 -61.06 12.31 42.27
CA SER A 838 -60.61 12.05 40.89
C SER A 838 -61.39 10.92 40.21
N ASP A 839 -61.89 9.94 40.96
CA ASP A 839 -62.66 8.81 40.42
C ASP A 839 -64.14 9.21 40.19
N THR A 840 -64.38 10.10 39.22
CA THR A 840 -65.71 10.69 38.94
C THR A 840 -66.24 10.30 37.56
N SER A 841 -67.50 10.65 37.27
CA SER A 841 -68.05 10.45 35.94
C SER A 841 -67.42 11.41 34.93
N MET A 842 -67.38 11.04 33.64
CA MET A 842 -66.82 11.89 32.58
C MET A 842 -67.48 13.29 32.54
N GLN A 843 -68.77 13.38 32.82
CA GLN A 843 -69.49 14.66 32.86
C GLN A 843 -69.00 15.57 33.98
N GLU A 844 -68.75 15.02 35.17
CA GLU A 844 -68.20 15.78 36.31
C GLU A 844 -66.77 16.21 36.03
N LEU A 845 -65.94 15.33 35.46
CA LEU A 845 -64.57 15.66 35.08
C LEU A 845 -64.53 16.82 34.07
N MET A 846 -65.36 16.77 33.02
CA MET A 846 -65.46 17.86 32.04
C MET A 846 -65.93 19.17 32.68
N ALA A 847 -66.89 19.12 33.61
CA ALA A 847 -67.36 20.31 34.30
C ALA A 847 -66.25 20.97 35.16
N GLN A 848 -65.39 20.18 35.80
CA GLN A 848 -64.27 20.70 36.58
C GLN A 848 -63.16 21.26 35.69
N MET A 849 -62.85 20.61 34.55
CA MET A 849 -61.89 21.14 33.58
C MET A 849 -62.32 22.51 33.03
N ARG A 850 -63.62 22.71 32.76
CA ARG A 850 -64.14 24.02 32.35
C ARG A 850 -63.97 25.09 33.43
N ARG A 851 -64.19 24.75 34.70
CA ARG A 851 -63.97 25.70 35.81
C ARG A 851 -62.51 26.09 35.94
N GLU A 852 -61.61 25.17 35.66
CA GLU A 852 -60.18 25.42 35.65
C GLU A 852 -59.77 26.32 34.46
N GLU A 853 -60.31 26.05 33.26
CA GLU A 853 -60.13 26.90 32.07
C GLU A 853 -60.65 28.33 32.28
N GLU A 854 -61.80 28.46 32.95
CA GLU A 854 -62.39 29.75 33.35
C GLU A 854 -61.68 30.42 34.55
N MET A 855 -60.56 29.83 35.04
CA MET A 855 -59.78 30.29 36.21
C MET A 855 -60.61 30.47 37.50
N GLN A 856 -61.67 29.67 37.68
CA GLN A 856 -62.52 29.69 38.88
C GLN A 856 -61.89 28.92 40.06
N VAL A 857 -60.75 28.28 39.84
CA VAL A 857 -60.02 27.47 40.82
C VAL A 857 -58.58 28.00 40.93
N SER A 858 -57.92 27.77 42.07
CA SER A 858 -56.52 28.17 42.27
C SER A 858 -55.56 27.48 41.30
N ALA A 859 -54.34 27.99 41.15
CA ALA A 859 -53.29 27.33 40.36
C ALA A 859 -52.92 25.95 40.90
N ARG A 860 -52.41 25.07 40.03
CA ARG A 860 -52.05 23.66 40.31
C ARG A 860 -50.78 23.47 41.17
N GLY A 861 -49.98 24.52 41.41
CA GLY A 861 -48.69 24.41 42.08
C GLY A 861 -48.80 24.20 43.60
N LEU A 862 -47.70 23.75 44.20
CA LEU A 862 -47.64 23.47 45.65
C LEU A 862 -47.66 24.74 46.50
N VAL A 863 -47.09 25.84 45.99
CA VAL A 863 -46.93 27.10 46.71
C VAL A 863 -48.16 27.97 46.45
N PRO A 864 -48.89 28.42 47.49
CA PRO A 864 -50.03 29.30 47.28
C PRO A 864 -49.61 30.60 46.58
N SER A 865 -50.39 31.08 45.63
CA SER A 865 -50.14 32.34 44.92
C SER A 865 -49.98 33.54 45.88
N ALA A 866 -50.68 33.51 47.01
CA ALA A 866 -50.55 34.51 48.08
C ALA A 866 -49.16 34.56 48.75
N ALA A 867 -48.39 33.45 48.72
CA ALA A 867 -47.07 33.37 49.34
C ALA A 867 -45.96 33.78 48.36
N ARG A 868 -45.98 33.24 47.14
CA ARG A 868 -45.07 33.60 46.04
C ARG A 868 -45.76 33.35 44.70
N ALA A 869 -46.19 34.42 44.03
CA ALA A 869 -46.88 34.34 42.74
C ALA A 869 -46.04 33.64 41.65
N GLU A 870 -44.72 33.85 41.63
CA GLU A 870 -43.79 33.25 40.66
C GLU A 870 -43.66 31.73 40.75
N LEU A 871 -44.03 31.13 41.89
CA LEU A 871 -43.93 29.67 42.13
C LEU A 871 -45.31 29.01 42.18
N ALA A 872 -46.38 29.75 41.94
CA ALA A 872 -47.76 29.30 42.11
C ALA A 872 -48.19 28.22 41.11
N GLU A 873 -47.53 28.19 39.94
CA GLU A 873 -47.78 27.21 38.88
C GLU A 873 -46.73 26.10 38.83
N ASN A 874 -45.66 26.20 39.64
CA ASN A 874 -44.61 25.18 39.64
C ASN A 874 -45.09 23.91 40.36
N GLN A 875 -44.96 22.79 39.67
CA GLN A 875 -45.39 21.47 40.15
C GLN A 875 -44.23 20.51 40.36
N VAL A 876 -43.02 20.86 39.90
CA VAL A 876 -41.83 20.03 39.98
C VAL A 876 -40.84 20.68 40.95
N PHE A 877 -40.38 19.91 41.93
CA PHE A 877 -39.49 20.40 42.98
C PHE A 877 -38.30 19.46 43.17
N GLU A 878 -37.11 20.00 43.40
CA GLU A 878 -35.99 19.22 43.92
C GLU A 878 -36.17 18.98 45.42
N LEU A 879 -35.98 17.75 45.87
CA LEU A 879 -36.15 17.32 47.25
C LEU A 879 -34.81 16.81 47.81
N TYR A 880 -34.40 17.34 48.95
CA TYR A 880 -33.26 16.86 49.71
C TYR A 880 -33.73 16.37 51.09
N ILE A 881 -33.42 15.13 51.43
CA ILE A 881 -33.93 14.42 52.61
C ILE A 881 -32.79 14.19 53.61
N THR A 882 -33.09 14.24 54.91
CA THR A 882 -32.13 13.88 55.96
C THR A 882 -31.89 12.38 56.02
N LYS A 883 -30.68 11.96 56.40
CA LYS A 883 -30.30 10.55 56.52
C LYS A 883 -31.20 9.79 57.50
N GLU A 884 -31.66 10.45 58.56
CA GLU A 884 -32.60 9.88 59.53
C GLU A 884 -33.94 9.50 58.89
N LEU A 885 -34.49 10.39 58.05
CA LEU A 885 -35.73 10.12 57.33
C LEU A 885 -35.54 8.99 56.31
N ARG A 886 -34.38 8.90 55.66
CA ARG A 886 -34.05 7.79 54.75
C ARG A 886 -33.93 6.45 55.49
N MET A 887 -33.23 6.40 56.62
CA MET A 887 -33.11 5.18 57.44
C MET A 887 -34.48 4.74 58.00
N ALA A 888 -35.30 5.70 58.41
CA ALA A 888 -36.68 5.43 58.83
C ALA A 888 -37.55 4.93 57.65
N TYR A 889 -37.33 5.44 56.45
CA TYR A 889 -38.00 4.97 55.24
C TYR A 889 -37.60 3.53 54.90
N GLU A 890 -36.30 3.22 54.81
CA GLU A 890 -35.81 1.88 54.48
C GLU A 890 -36.24 0.84 55.50
N SER A 891 -36.17 1.15 56.81
CA SER A 891 -36.64 0.24 57.86
C SER A 891 -38.13 -0.06 57.76
N LYS A 892 -38.96 0.94 57.43
CA LYS A 892 -40.41 0.74 57.23
C LYS A 892 -40.73 0.02 55.91
N LEU A 893 -39.99 0.30 54.84
CA LEU A 893 -40.13 -0.36 53.55
C LEU A 893 -39.76 -1.84 53.65
N LEU A 894 -38.63 -2.17 54.26
CA LEU A 894 -38.19 -3.54 54.52
C LEU A 894 -39.21 -4.28 55.39
N ARG A 895 -39.75 -3.63 56.43
CA ARG A 895 -40.79 -4.22 57.26
C ARG A 895 -42.07 -4.50 56.47
N ARG A 896 -42.51 -3.60 55.59
CA ARG A 896 -43.66 -3.79 54.70
C ARG A 896 -43.45 -4.92 53.70
N ILE A 897 -42.25 -5.06 53.14
CA ILE A 897 -41.88 -6.13 52.21
C ILE A 897 -41.83 -7.48 52.94
N GLN A 898 -41.32 -7.51 54.18
CA GLN A 898 -41.33 -8.69 55.03
C GLN A 898 -42.76 -9.08 55.45
N GLU A 899 -43.60 -8.10 55.78
CA GLU A 899 -45.02 -8.29 56.09
C GLU A 899 -45.79 -8.83 54.86
N SER A 900 -45.53 -8.32 53.65
CA SER A 900 -46.17 -8.81 52.41
C SER A 900 -45.67 -10.19 52.01
N ALA A 901 -44.37 -10.47 52.14
CA ALA A 901 -43.79 -11.79 51.91
C ALA A 901 -44.30 -12.83 52.94
N ALA A 902 -44.50 -12.42 54.20
CA ALA A 902 -45.10 -13.26 55.23
C ALA A 902 -46.60 -13.53 54.96
N MET A 903 -47.34 -12.56 54.42
CA MET A 903 -48.74 -12.77 54.00
C MET A 903 -48.88 -13.64 52.75
N GLN A 904 -47.88 -13.71 51.87
CA GLN A 904 -47.84 -14.60 50.70
C GLN A 904 -47.28 -16.00 51.00
N GLY A 905 -47.14 -16.37 52.28
CA GLY A 905 -46.68 -17.69 52.73
C GLY A 905 -47.67 -18.82 52.43
N GLY A 906 -47.72 -19.24 51.16
CA GLY A 906 -48.55 -20.35 50.69
C GLY A 906 -48.43 -20.63 49.20
N GLY A 907 -47.22 -20.72 48.64
CA GLY A 907 -47.02 -21.26 47.28
C GLY A 907 -45.85 -20.66 46.50
N MET A 908 -44.80 -21.46 46.33
CA MET A 908 -43.89 -21.52 45.17
C MET A 908 -43.45 -20.19 44.52
N MET A 909 -43.06 -19.17 45.31
CA MET A 909 -42.27 -18.02 44.84
C MET A 909 -41.16 -17.59 45.83
N GLY A 910 -40.76 -18.51 46.72
CA GLY A 910 -39.69 -18.25 47.71
C GLY A 910 -38.30 -17.96 47.11
N ALA A 911 -38.08 -18.22 45.83
CA ALA A 911 -36.80 -17.97 45.16
C ALA A 911 -36.64 -16.52 44.64
N ALA A 912 -37.75 -15.82 44.33
CA ALA A 912 -37.69 -14.45 43.80
C ALA A 912 -37.43 -13.40 44.89
N GLY A 913 -37.99 -13.60 46.10
CA GLY A 913 -37.74 -12.72 47.24
C GLY A 913 -36.30 -12.77 47.77
N ALA A 914 -35.61 -13.89 47.60
CA ALA A 914 -34.21 -14.05 48.01
C ALA A 914 -33.22 -13.33 47.06
N LEU A 915 -33.58 -13.11 45.79
CA LEU A 915 -32.76 -12.32 44.87
C LEU A 915 -32.92 -10.80 45.08
N ALA A 916 -34.13 -10.33 45.43
CA ALA A 916 -34.37 -8.91 45.73
C ALA A 916 -33.61 -8.43 46.99
N SER A 917 -33.36 -9.33 47.95
CA SER A 917 -32.51 -9.06 49.13
C SER A 917 -31.03 -8.88 48.78
N ARG A 918 -30.58 -9.30 47.59
CA ARG A 918 -29.17 -9.25 47.18
C ARG A 918 -28.85 -8.08 46.23
N GLY A 919 -29.87 -7.37 45.77
CA GLY A 919 -29.75 -6.15 44.95
C GLY A 919 -29.69 -4.84 45.74
N GLY A 920 -29.88 -4.89 47.07
CA GLY A 920 -29.65 -3.73 47.93
C GLY A 920 -28.17 -3.38 47.99
N ARG A 921 -27.84 -2.09 47.84
CA ARG A 921 -26.48 -1.53 48.00
C ARG A 921 -25.71 -2.27 49.11
N PRO A 922 -24.49 -2.78 48.85
CA PRO A 922 -23.74 -3.48 49.88
C PRO A 922 -23.45 -2.50 51.02
N ARG A 923 -23.87 -2.87 52.23
CA ARG A 923 -23.58 -2.14 53.46
C ARG A 923 -22.06 -2.04 53.64
N GLY A 924 -21.53 -0.82 53.56
CA GLY A 924 -20.22 -0.48 54.11
C GLY A 924 -20.25 -0.62 55.63
N GLY A 925 -19.80 -1.78 56.12
CA GLY A 925 -19.60 -2.06 57.55
C GLY A 925 -18.12 -2.00 57.88
N GLY A 926 -17.66 -0.87 58.43
CA GLY A 926 -16.40 -0.82 59.16
C GLY A 926 -16.55 -1.57 60.48
N MET A 927 -15.91 -2.73 60.60
CA MET A 927 -15.68 -3.37 61.90
C MET A 927 -14.54 -2.62 62.61
N ALA A 928 -14.90 -1.69 63.49
CA ALA A 928 -14.01 -1.23 64.54
C ALA A 928 -14.09 -2.21 65.70
N GLY A 929 -12.96 -2.84 66.02
CA GLY A 929 -12.81 -3.71 67.17
C GLY A 929 -13.02 -2.96 68.48
N SER A 930 -13.75 -3.58 69.39
CA SER A 930 -13.75 -3.22 70.81
C SER A 930 -13.47 -4.47 71.62
N MET A 931 -12.34 -4.45 72.31
CA MET A 931 -11.95 -5.41 73.33
C MET A 931 -12.97 -5.41 74.48
N GLY A 932 -13.41 -6.60 74.89
CA GLY A 932 -14.11 -6.83 76.14
C GLY A 932 -13.96 -8.29 76.56
N ARG A 933 -13.00 -8.56 77.45
CA ARG A 933 -12.83 -9.84 78.16
C ARG A 933 -14.12 -10.24 78.90
N ASN A 934 -14.50 -11.51 78.82
CA ASN A 934 -14.56 -12.38 80.01
C ASN A 934 -14.74 -13.86 79.66
N GLU A 935 -14.21 -14.67 80.57
CA GLU A 935 -13.87 -16.09 80.53
C GLU A 935 -15.04 -17.08 80.66
N TYR A 936 -14.67 -18.37 80.57
CA TYR A 936 -15.39 -19.64 80.83
C TYR A 936 -16.29 -20.12 79.67
N GLY A 937 -16.18 -21.32 79.11
CA GLY A 937 -15.37 -22.51 79.38
C GLY A 937 -16.10 -23.75 78.81
N ARG A 938 -15.34 -24.73 78.29
CA ARG A 938 -15.76 -26.08 77.81
C ARG A 938 -16.63 -26.09 76.52
N GLY A 939 -16.46 -26.97 75.54
CA GLY A 939 -15.62 -28.15 75.34
C GLY A 939 -16.25 -29.04 74.23
N GLY A 940 -15.42 -29.68 73.41
CA GLY A 940 -15.81 -30.72 72.42
C GLY A 940 -16.24 -30.16 71.06
N GLY A 941 -15.88 -30.73 69.90
CA GLY A 941 -15.19 -31.97 69.58
C GLY A 941 -15.16 -32.10 68.05
N TRP A 942 -14.23 -32.90 67.56
CA TRP A 942 -13.83 -33.12 66.18
C TRP A 942 -14.88 -33.72 65.22
N GLY A 943 -14.61 -33.55 63.91
CA GLY A 943 -15.04 -34.42 62.81
C GLY A 943 -15.62 -33.60 61.64
N GLY A 944 -15.13 -33.63 60.40
CA GLY A 944 -14.33 -34.62 59.70
C GLY A 944 -15.02 -34.97 58.38
N GLN A 945 -14.49 -34.40 57.29
CA GLN A 945 -14.51 -34.82 55.87
C GLN A 945 -15.79 -35.34 55.18
N GLY A 946 -15.96 -34.84 53.95
CA GLY A 946 -16.86 -35.30 52.90
C GLY A 946 -16.84 -34.29 51.77
#